data_AF-A0AAX4P8S4-F1
#
_entry.id   AF-A0AAX4P8S4-F1
#
_cell.length_a   1.000
_cell.length_b   1.000
_cell.length_c   1.000
_cell.angle_alpha   90.00
_cell.angle_beta   90.00
_cell.angle_gamma   90.00
#
_symmetry.space_group_name_H-M   'P 1'
#
loop_
_entity.id
_entity.type
_entity.pdbx_description
1 polymer ?
#
loop_
_entity_poly.entity_id
_entity_poly.type
_entity_poly.pdbx_seq_one_letter_code
_entity_poly.pdbx_strand_id
1 'polypeptide(L)'
;MMGLRQRAAGLCGRGRQASRPNAVLRPASGARRENTRSARSASGTTEPLSGPQASTSVVGSSVMAEERTGLLSSVLRAYKVYRLALLVWLDYRKCRKSAEKRKRELGLDPLDPNADDHPEVDGIWRACHGRNASLLLEQIVSLRGLWIKAGQFISSRPDIVPFEYVSALSELQDSVPARPWSEVEFTLANELGSDWRVEFSNVDESPLSTASIAQVHVAALKDGRKVALKVMHRGIRRRMRQDLQNLRVLTRALAYFEPDQDYRKIVEEWAPAVKMELDLRREAENLRFCEARMREAGVRVKIPLPVEQDGGLGSTRGVLCMEFCEGFSPKDTRRMDEAGVDKDLFMRRLVSCFARQIHVDGFYHADPHPGNILVSTAEEDDDASVPVLLDFGLVKTFPSEEMKRAFSKCVYSSYSLNLDELANSFVEMGLLINDGAKDPFRDMNAMRMLFSPTPKSRLKERRAAIRERRKREKEEEEEEEEERAGRRTAAAAKPKKPVHAWPSELVFFLRVTGLLKGLCSSLDLEFPYLQVMASEAVGTVREGVPEPERAVGLFCPGVGVGTRMEQAVRSEVEALSREGRVTGMSVSVMRGGEVLANVAAGTLSDTNPRPVTQDTVFNVFSATKSLLASSVHLLVQRGECALDDPVCRHWPEFAQGGKEGVTVGDLVGHRAGLSQSMPSLRKSLSPILDFSEMVDYVAACEPDEMVGKFAYHAISYCWLVGGLVRGITGRTLQDFLRSEFLSPLGLEDSVFVDGVPESVLRQGKVASVSNPIQMRQTGTVVTPQGPGFANPTVFNLPSLRKASIPSANSHMSAEGLCRLLSGTFGGGGILEEASLHTILNSAAKAGASSQENSSMSRRHGLGLQVFTFRDLKTREEVPAVGHLGFGGSAGIYIPAKGVAVAVVLNALEFGREASSVRIIRAIGRELGLEPVLGA
;
A
#
# COMPACT_ATOMS: atom_id res chain seq x y z
N MET A 1 31.43 -24.01 13.89
CA MET A 1 32.88 -23.99 14.26
C MET A 1 33.15 -22.80 15.16
N MET A 2 34.12 -22.87 16.07
CA MET A 2 34.64 -21.68 16.77
C MET A 2 35.66 -20.95 15.89
N GLY A 3 35.77 -19.61 16.02
CA GLY A 3 36.86 -18.87 15.38
C GLY A 3 36.77 -17.35 15.53
N LEU A 4 37.90 -16.73 15.88
CA LEU A 4 38.32 -15.36 15.56
C LEU A 4 37.41 -14.18 16.02
N ARG A 5 37.70 -13.70 17.23
CA ARG A 5 37.57 -12.28 17.64
C ARG A 5 38.95 -11.61 17.64
N GLN A 6 38.95 -10.27 17.54
CA GLN A 6 40.09 -9.33 17.76
C GLN A 6 41.24 -9.29 16.74
N ARG A 7 41.38 -8.16 16.03
CA ARG A 7 42.47 -7.13 16.14
C ARG A 7 42.33 -6.14 14.97
N ALA A 8 42.74 -4.87 15.04
CA ALA A 8 43.30 -4.05 16.12
C ALA A 8 42.78 -2.59 16.01
N ALA A 9 43.24 -1.70 16.90
CA ALA A 9 42.95 -0.26 16.86
C ALA A 9 44.25 0.58 16.89
N GLY A 10 44.18 1.82 16.41
CA GLY A 10 45.29 2.80 16.34
C GLY A 10 45.34 3.48 14.96
N LEU A 11 45.56 4.79 14.82
CA LEU A 11 46.11 5.79 15.74
C LEU A 11 45.45 7.19 15.56
N CYS A 12 45.66 8.09 16.52
CA CYS A 12 45.04 9.43 16.56
C CYS A 12 46.03 10.57 16.29
N GLY A 13 45.54 11.68 15.72
CA GLY A 13 46.13 13.02 15.89
C GLY A 13 46.00 13.96 14.68
N ARG A 14 46.06 15.30 14.83
CA ARG A 14 46.10 16.14 16.06
C ARG A 14 45.87 17.63 15.70
N GLY A 15 45.15 18.39 16.53
CA GLY A 15 45.03 19.87 16.46
C GLY A 15 43.71 20.34 17.10
N ARG A 16 43.66 20.96 18.29
CA ARG A 16 44.12 22.32 18.74
C ARG A 16 43.20 23.47 18.27
N GLN A 17 42.86 24.50 19.07
CA GLN A 17 42.82 24.69 20.54
C GLN A 17 42.12 26.05 20.86
N ALA A 18 41.62 26.25 22.09
CA ALA A 18 41.04 27.52 22.64
C ALA A 18 39.69 27.98 22.01
N SER A 19 38.82 28.79 22.66
CA SER A 19 38.78 29.39 24.01
C SER A 19 37.32 29.64 24.49
N ARG A 20 37.11 29.93 25.79
CA ARG A 20 35.81 30.39 26.37
C ARG A 20 35.71 31.93 26.44
N PRO A 21 34.50 32.50 26.67
CA PRO A 21 34.25 33.17 27.96
C PRO A 21 32.91 32.76 28.66
N ASN A 22 32.42 33.56 29.64
CA ASN A 22 31.66 33.11 30.83
C ASN A 22 30.17 33.52 30.96
N ALA A 23 29.38 32.65 31.63
CA ALA A 23 28.17 32.89 32.46
C ALA A 23 27.90 31.62 33.32
N VAL A 24 27.62 31.56 34.64
CA VAL A 24 27.44 32.53 35.76
C VAL A 24 26.09 33.31 35.71
N LEU A 25 25.21 33.44 36.74
CA LEU A 25 25.30 33.36 38.22
C LEU A 25 24.21 32.48 38.93
N ARG A 26 24.61 31.76 40.00
CA ARG A 26 23.88 31.44 41.28
C ARG A 26 22.58 30.56 41.21
N PRO A 27 22.27 29.74 42.26
CA PRO A 27 21.96 30.17 43.65
C PRO A 27 22.78 29.51 44.79
N ALA A 28 22.49 29.91 46.03
CA ALA A 28 22.92 29.36 47.33
C ALA A 28 21.84 29.74 48.39
N SER A 29 21.72 29.22 49.62
CA SER A 29 22.54 28.32 50.46
C SER A 29 21.74 27.77 51.67
N GLY A 30 22.14 26.61 52.23
CA GLY A 30 21.79 26.17 53.60
C GLY A 30 20.48 25.36 53.74
N ALA A 31 20.29 24.50 54.76
CA ALA A 31 21.13 24.16 55.92
C ALA A 31 21.20 22.62 56.18
N ARG A 32 21.78 22.17 57.31
CA ARG A 32 22.30 20.80 57.53
C ARG A 32 21.33 19.81 58.20
N ARG A 33 21.66 18.51 58.04
CA ARG A 33 21.24 17.36 58.88
C ARG A 33 22.02 17.32 60.21
N GLU A 34 21.58 16.52 61.18
CA GLU A 34 22.41 15.41 61.71
C GLU A 34 21.61 14.29 62.40
N ASN A 35 22.28 13.20 62.79
CA ASN A 35 21.72 11.91 63.26
C ASN A 35 21.88 11.70 64.78
N THR A 36 21.10 10.78 65.37
CA THR A 36 21.58 9.91 66.48
C THR A 36 20.69 8.66 66.67
N ARG A 37 21.12 7.72 67.53
CA ARG A 37 20.48 6.41 67.81
C ARG A 37 20.48 6.12 69.34
N SER A 38 19.64 5.17 69.75
CA SER A 38 19.78 4.29 70.94
C SER A 38 19.10 4.67 72.28
N ALA A 39 17.91 4.08 72.45
CA ALA A 39 17.17 3.67 73.65
C ALA A 39 17.87 3.52 75.04
N ARG A 40 17.11 3.79 76.13
CA ARG A 40 16.70 2.79 77.18
C ARG A 40 15.80 3.39 78.29
N SER A 41 14.96 2.54 78.92
CA SER A 41 14.30 2.68 80.27
C SER A 41 13.34 3.86 80.54
N ALA A 42 12.38 3.83 81.49
CA ALA A 42 11.64 2.75 82.20
C ALA A 42 10.45 3.36 83.02
N SER A 43 9.61 2.51 83.64
CA SER A 43 8.42 2.80 84.50
C SER A 43 7.14 3.32 83.80
N GLY A 44 5.91 3.05 84.29
CA GLY A 44 5.48 2.00 85.24
C GLY A 44 4.27 2.32 86.13
N THR A 45 3.07 1.78 85.80
CA THR A 45 1.81 1.59 86.61
C THR A 45 0.75 1.06 85.61
N THR A 46 0.03 -0.08 85.71
CA THR A 46 -0.95 -0.63 86.69
C THR A 46 -2.25 0.18 86.83
N GLU A 47 -3.48 -0.33 86.72
CA GLU A 47 -4.11 -1.62 86.29
C GLU A 47 -5.68 -1.45 86.36
N PRO A 48 -6.62 -2.45 86.25
CA PRO A 48 -6.57 -3.88 85.89
C PRO A 48 -7.65 -4.38 84.86
N LEU A 49 -7.58 -5.68 84.53
CA LEU A 49 -8.68 -6.64 84.21
C LEU A 49 -9.88 -6.25 83.29
N SER A 50 -9.92 -6.86 82.09
CA SER A 50 -10.96 -7.85 81.72
C SER A 50 -10.64 -8.48 80.35
N GLY A 51 -11.12 -9.70 80.08
CA GLY A 51 -10.86 -10.40 78.82
C GLY A 51 -12.01 -11.33 78.41
N PRO A 52 -12.38 -11.38 77.11
CA PRO A 52 -13.34 -12.35 76.57
C PRO A 52 -12.66 -13.59 75.97
N GLN A 53 -13.44 -14.67 75.85
CA GLN A 53 -12.99 -16.02 75.50
C GLN A 53 -12.68 -16.22 74.01
N ALA A 54 -11.95 -17.29 73.69
CA ALA A 54 -11.62 -17.65 72.31
C ALA A 54 -12.83 -18.24 71.54
N SER A 55 -12.94 -17.90 70.26
CA SER A 55 -13.83 -18.56 69.29
C SER A 55 -13.23 -18.60 67.87
N THR A 56 -11.95 -18.96 67.76
CA THR A 56 -11.35 -19.38 66.49
C THR A 56 -11.87 -20.76 66.05
N SER A 57 -11.75 -21.07 64.74
CA SER A 57 -11.74 -22.42 64.10
C SER A 57 -12.76 -22.76 62.98
N VAL A 58 -13.43 -21.80 62.33
CA VAL A 58 -14.17 -22.10 61.07
C VAL A 58 -13.45 -21.59 59.80
N VAL A 59 -13.16 -20.29 59.71
CA VAL A 59 -12.71 -19.66 58.43
C VAL A 59 -11.36 -20.19 57.92
N GLY A 60 -10.41 -20.49 58.82
CA GLY A 60 -9.04 -20.89 58.43
C GLY A 60 -8.90 -22.25 57.76
N SER A 61 -9.89 -23.15 57.86
CA SER A 61 -9.81 -24.50 57.30
C SER A 61 -10.11 -24.53 55.80
N SER A 62 -11.13 -23.77 55.36
CA SER A 62 -11.55 -23.69 53.96
C SER A 62 -10.48 -23.09 53.05
N VAL A 63 -9.84 -21.98 53.48
CA VAL A 63 -8.77 -21.30 52.73
C VAL A 63 -7.56 -22.24 52.52
N MET A 64 -7.13 -22.95 53.57
CA MET A 64 -6.05 -23.93 53.50
C MET A 64 -6.38 -25.14 52.60
N ALA A 65 -7.66 -25.49 52.46
CA ALA A 65 -8.12 -26.52 51.54
C ALA A 65 -8.17 -26.03 50.08
N GLU A 66 -8.66 -24.80 49.83
CA GLU A 66 -8.63 -24.17 48.49
C GLU A 66 -7.18 -23.93 48.01
N GLU A 67 -6.24 -23.60 48.90
CA GLU A 67 -4.83 -23.49 48.50
C GLU A 67 -4.19 -24.83 48.11
N ARG A 68 -4.41 -25.89 48.89
CA ARG A 68 -3.88 -27.24 48.59
C ARG A 68 -4.48 -27.81 47.29
N THR A 69 -5.78 -27.68 47.09
CA THR A 69 -6.45 -28.10 45.84
C THR A 69 -6.05 -27.23 44.64
N GLY A 70 -5.86 -25.92 44.86
CA GLY A 70 -5.30 -24.98 43.87
C GLY A 70 -3.86 -25.30 43.45
N LEU A 71 -3.04 -25.84 44.35
CA LEU A 71 -1.68 -26.29 44.03
C LEU A 71 -1.69 -27.60 43.21
N LEU A 72 -2.41 -28.61 43.67
CA LEU A 72 -2.52 -29.91 43.00
C LEU A 72 -3.08 -29.79 41.57
N SER A 73 -4.14 -28.99 41.40
CA SER A 73 -4.71 -28.72 40.07
C SER A 73 -3.74 -27.96 39.15
N SER A 74 -2.90 -27.08 39.69
CA SER A 74 -1.85 -26.38 38.92
C SER A 74 -0.75 -27.34 38.44
N VAL A 75 -0.34 -28.31 39.27
CA VAL A 75 0.66 -29.34 38.92
C VAL A 75 0.12 -30.30 37.87
N LEU A 76 -1.11 -30.82 38.06
CA LEU A 76 -1.78 -31.69 37.09
C LEU A 76 -1.95 -31.01 35.71
N ARG A 77 -2.24 -29.71 35.71
CA ARG A 77 -2.34 -28.89 34.49
C ARG A 77 -0.99 -28.74 33.78
N ALA A 78 0.07 -28.43 34.52
CA ALA A 78 1.43 -28.37 33.96
C ALA A 78 1.87 -29.72 33.38
N TYR A 79 1.56 -30.83 34.07
CA TYR A 79 1.82 -32.18 33.56
C TYR A 79 1.12 -32.45 32.22
N LYS A 80 -0.17 -32.10 32.07
CA LYS A 80 -0.88 -32.23 30.79
C LYS A 80 -0.16 -31.48 29.65
N VAL A 81 0.23 -30.23 29.89
CA VAL A 81 0.93 -29.37 28.91
C VAL A 81 2.27 -29.99 28.48
N TYR A 82 3.12 -30.36 29.43
CA TYR A 82 4.45 -30.91 29.11
C TYR A 82 4.37 -32.32 28.51
N ARG A 83 3.38 -33.15 28.92
CA ARG A 83 3.12 -34.46 28.30
C ARG A 83 2.72 -34.32 26.83
N LEU A 84 1.82 -33.39 26.51
CA LEU A 84 1.43 -33.11 25.13
C LEU A 84 2.64 -32.63 24.30
N ALA A 85 3.39 -31.65 24.81
CA ALA A 85 4.57 -31.12 24.14
C ALA A 85 5.60 -32.22 23.82
N LEU A 86 5.84 -33.14 24.77
CA LEU A 86 6.72 -34.29 24.58
C LEU A 86 6.18 -35.26 23.51
N LEU A 87 4.88 -35.55 23.50
CA LEU A 87 4.26 -36.42 22.49
C LEU A 87 4.39 -35.84 21.07
N VAL A 88 4.06 -34.55 20.91
CA VAL A 88 4.16 -33.84 19.62
C VAL A 88 5.61 -33.78 19.13
N TRP A 89 6.56 -33.47 20.02
CA TRP A 89 8.00 -33.47 19.67
C TRP A 89 8.53 -34.87 19.31
N LEU A 90 8.08 -35.92 20.00
CA LEU A 90 8.45 -37.29 19.68
C LEU A 90 7.87 -37.77 18.34
N ASP A 91 6.65 -37.36 17.96
CA ASP A 91 6.10 -37.68 16.64
C ASP A 91 6.82 -36.87 15.55
N TYR A 92 7.00 -35.55 15.74
CA TYR A 92 7.80 -34.70 14.85
C TYR A 92 9.20 -35.28 14.57
N ARG A 93 9.94 -35.75 15.59
CA ARG A 93 11.27 -36.35 15.36
C ARG A 93 11.25 -37.75 14.72
N LYS A 94 10.13 -38.48 14.77
CA LYS A 94 9.90 -39.69 13.95
C LYS A 94 9.59 -39.33 12.51
N CYS A 95 8.72 -38.34 12.29
CA CYS A 95 8.37 -37.82 10.98
C CYS A 95 9.60 -37.26 10.26
N ARG A 96 10.40 -36.42 10.94
CA ARG A 96 11.68 -35.88 10.44
C ARG A 96 12.63 -36.97 9.95
N LYS A 97 12.87 -38.02 10.75
CA LYS A 97 13.70 -39.17 10.32
C LYS A 97 13.11 -39.94 9.13
N SER A 98 11.78 -39.98 9.02
CA SER A 98 11.08 -40.66 7.92
C SER A 98 11.17 -39.84 6.62
N ALA A 99 11.01 -38.51 6.71
CA ALA A 99 11.24 -37.57 5.62
C ALA A 99 12.70 -37.58 5.17
N GLU A 100 13.68 -37.47 6.09
CA GLU A 100 15.11 -37.56 5.80
C GLU A 100 15.49 -38.90 5.14
N LYS A 101 14.83 -40.02 5.51
CA LYS A 101 14.99 -41.31 4.85
C LYS A 101 14.38 -41.29 3.44
N ARG A 102 13.16 -40.78 3.26
CA ARG A 102 12.48 -40.75 1.96
C ARG A 102 13.17 -39.82 0.96
N LYS A 103 13.68 -38.65 1.39
CA LYS A 103 14.54 -37.78 0.57
C LYS A 103 15.72 -38.57 -0.02
N ARG A 104 16.45 -39.33 0.81
CA ARG A 104 17.59 -40.16 0.35
C ARG A 104 17.18 -41.28 -0.60
N GLU A 105 16.03 -41.93 -0.36
CA GLU A 105 15.48 -42.94 -1.28
C GLU A 105 15.07 -42.37 -2.64
N LEU A 106 14.72 -41.08 -2.69
CA LEU A 106 14.37 -40.34 -3.90
C LEU A 106 15.57 -39.64 -4.56
N GLY A 107 16.79 -39.80 -4.02
CA GLY A 107 17.99 -39.10 -4.52
C GLY A 107 18.05 -37.60 -4.20
N LEU A 108 17.14 -37.08 -3.37
CA LEU A 108 17.08 -35.68 -2.96
C LEU A 108 18.09 -35.40 -1.82
N ASP A 109 18.78 -34.26 -1.89
CA ASP A 109 19.65 -33.80 -0.81
C ASP A 109 18.81 -33.48 0.45
N PRO A 110 19.06 -34.13 1.61
CA PRO A 110 18.40 -33.78 2.86
C PRO A 110 18.59 -32.32 3.31
N LEU A 111 19.63 -31.63 2.81
CA LEU A 111 19.94 -30.23 3.09
C LEU A 111 19.30 -29.23 2.12
N ASP A 112 18.68 -29.66 1.00
CA ASP A 112 17.92 -28.75 0.15
C ASP A 112 16.58 -28.41 0.85
N PRO A 113 16.31 -27.12 1.17
CA PRO A 113 15.03 -26.71 1.75
C PRO A 113 13.83 -27.00 0.85
N ASN A 114 14.02 -27.14 -0.47
CA ASN A 114 12.96 -27.49 -1.41
C ASN A 114 12.67 -29.00 -1.46
N ALA A 115 13.52 -29.86 -0.87
CA ALA A 115 13.32 -31.31 -0.91
C ALA A 115 12.15 -31.79 -0.03
N ASP A 116 11.57 -30.92 0.80
CA ASP A 116 10.31 -31.19 1.51
C ASP A 116 9.06 -30.89 0.67
N ASP A 117 9.16 -30.11 -0.42
CA ASP A 117 8.06 -29.83 -1.36
C ASP A 117 7.76 -31.04 -2.29
N HIS A 118 8.61 -32.08 -2.29
CA HIS A 118 8.37 -33.28 -3.07
C HIS A 118 7.09 -34.00 -2.56
N PRO A 119 6.11 -34.38 -3.42
CA PRO A 119 4.78 -34.80 -2.97
C PRO A 119 4.75 -35.94 -1.94
N GLU A 120 5.71 -36.87 -1.99
CA GLU A 120 5.83 -37.95 -1.00
C GLU A 120 6.37 -37.48 0.36
N VAL A 121 7.23 -36.47 0.38
CA VAL A 121 7.85 -35.92 1.60
C VAL A 121 6.89 -34.95 2.28
N ASP A 122 6.27 -34.08 1.49
CA ASP A 122 5.10 -33.27 1.87
C ASP A 122 3.97 -34.14 2.46
N GLY A 123 3.66 -35.27 1.82
CA GLY A 123 2.67 -36.24 2.32
C GLY A 123 2.99 -36.79 3.73
N ILE A 124 4.27 -37.06 4.03
CA ILE A 124 4.72 -37.46 5.39
C ILE A 124 4.50 -36.30 6.38
N TRP A 125 4.85 -35.08 6.00
CA TRP A 125 4.70 -33.90 6.85
C TRP A 125 3.24 -33.56 7.14
N ARG A 126 2.37 -33.47 6.12
CA ARG A 126 0.93 -33.19 6.32
C ARG A 126 0.25 -34.24 7.19
N ALA A 127 0.54 -35.53 6.95
CA ALA A 127 0.03 -36.61 7.79
C ALA A 127 0.51 -36.48 9.26
N CYS A 128 1.72 -36.00 9.47
CA CYS A 128 2.26 -35.71 10.81
C CYS A 128 1.57 -34.50 11.45
N HIS A 129 1.46 -33.38 10.72
CA HIS A 129 0.87 -32.15 11.22
C HIS A 129 -0.63 -32.30 11.50
N GLY A 130 -1.39 -32.99 10.66
CA GLY A 130 -2.81 -33.29 10.88
C GLY A 130 -3.09 -34.01 12.20
N ARG A 131 -2.35 -35.11 12.48
CA ARG A 131 -2.49 -35.85 13.75
C ARG A 131 -2.18 -34.97 14.97
N ASN A 132 -1.07 -34.23 14.91
CA ASN A 132 -0.61 -33.42 16.03
C ASN A 132 -1.47 -32.16 16.23
N ALA A 133 -2.07 -31.62 15.17
CA ALA A 133 -3.06 -30.56 15.22
C ALA A 133 -4.35 -31.02 15.92
N SER A 134 -4.87 -32.20 15.60
CA SER A 134 -6.03 -32.79 16.28
C SER A 134 -5.78 -33.03 17.78
N LEU A 135 -4.62 -33.59 18.13
CA LEU A 135 -4.21 -33.79 19.53
C LEU A 135 -4.04 -32.46 20.29
N LEU A 136 -3.50 -31.42 19.62
CA LEU A 136 -3.34 -30.10 20.19
C LEU A 136 -4.69 -29.42 20.43
N LEU A 137 -5.63 -29.51 19.49
CA LEU A 137 -6.99 -28.99 19.61
C LEU A 137 -7.73 -29.60 20.82
N GLU A 138 -7.77 -30.93 20.91
CA GLU A 138 -8.45 -31.66 22.01
C GLU A 138 -7.92 -31.22 23.38
N GLN A 139 -6.59 -31.15 23.55
CA GLN A 139 -5.98 -30.73 24.81
C GLN A 139 -6.16 -29.22 25.07
N ILE A 140 -6.20 -28.36 24.05
CA ILE A 140 -6.52 -26.94 24.22
C ILE A 140 -7.96 -26.76 24.76
N VAL A 141 -8.94 -27.47 24.18
CA VAL A 141 -10.34 -27.48 24.67
C VAL A 141 -10.42 -28.05 26.10
N SER A 142 -9.68 -29.10 26.40
CA SER A 142 -9.56 -29.68 27.75
C SER A 142 -8.96 -28.71 28.78
N LEU A 143 -7.97 -27.90 28.37
CA LEU A 143 -7.28 -26.96 29.25
C LEU A 143 -8.07 -25.66 29.45
N ARG A 144 -8.74 -25.12 28.43
CA ARG A 144 -9.43 -23.81 28.46
C ARG A 144 -8.51 -22.62 28.84
N GLY A 145 -9.03 -21.39 28.80
CA GLY A 145 -8.31 -20.18 29.21
C GLY A 145 -7.19 -19.81 28.25
N LEU A 146 -5.95 -19.66 28.75
CA LEU A 146 -4.79 -19.25 27.94
C LEU A 146 -4.63 -20.11 26.69
N TRP A 147 -4.88 -21.42 26.81
CA TRP A 147 -4.65 -22.37 25.73
C TRP A 147 -5.65 -22.22 24.58
N ILE A 148 -6.92 -21.87 24.85
CA ILE A 148 -7.90 -21.50 23.81
C ILE A 148 -7.38 -20.31 23.04
N LYS A 149 -6.97 -19.28 23.78
CA LYS A 149 -6.48 -18.02 23.21
C LYS A 149 -5.15 -18.16 22.46
N ALA A 150 -4.29 -19.08 22.90
CA ALA A 150 -3.08 -19.47 22.17
C ALA A 150 -3.46 -20.18 20.85
N GLY A 151 -4.45 -21.09 20.88
CA GLY A 151 -4.98 -21.73 19.68
C GLY A 151 -5.61 -20.74 18.71
N GLN A 152 -6.44 -19.81 19.19
CA GLN A 152 -7.00 -18.70 18.42
C GLN A 152 -5.89 -17.85 17.77
N PHE A 153 -4.89 -17.44 18.53
CA PHE A 153 -3.72 -16.70 18.01
C PHE A 153 -2.98 -17.49 16.92
N ILE A 154 -2.65 -18.76 17.18
CA ILE A 154 -1.95 -19.65 16.23
C ILE A 154 -2.79 -19.90 14.96
N SER A 155 -4.11 -20.09 15.09
CA SER A 155 -5.04 -20.23 13.95
C SER A 155 -5.06 -19.01 13.04
N SER A 156 -4.67 -17.84 13.55
CA SER A 156 -4.55 -16.60 12.76
C SER A 156 -3.13 -16.31 12.25
N ARG A 157 -2.18 -17.23 12.44
CA ARG A 157 -0.75 -17.07 12.11
C ARG A 157 -0.22 -18.23 11.25
N PRO A 158 -0.62 -18.32 9.97
CA PRO A 158 -0.12 -19.32 9.01
C PRO A 158 1.38 -19.17 8.66
N ASP A 159 2.03 -18.13 9.18
CA ASP A 159 3.48 -17.92 9.12
C ASP A 159 4.25 -18.61 10.27
N ILE A 160 3.57 -18.99 11.36
CA ILE A 160 4.15 -19.64 12.54
C ILE A 160 4.06 -21.17 12.46
N VAL A 161 2.97 -21.71 11.88
CA VAL A 161 2.67 -23.15 11.86
C VAL A 161 2.15 -23.63 10.49
N PRO A 162 2.33 -24.93 10.15
CA PRO A 162 1.72 -25.56 8.98
C PRO A 162 0.19 -25.44 8.90
N PHE A 163 -0.34 -25.52 7.68
CA PHE A 163 -1.76 -25.32 7.37
C PHE A 163 -2.71 -26.24 8.16
N GLU A 164 -2.30 -27.46 8.47
CA GLU A 164 -3.10 -28.41 9.25
C GLU A 164 -3.41 -27.90 10.66
N TYR A 165 -2.45 -27.23 11.30
CA TYR A 165 -2.67 -26.58 12.60
C TYR A 165 -3.58 -25.37 12.48
N VAL A 166 -3.42 -24.56 11.43
CA VAL A 166 -4.31 -23.41 11.15
C VAL A 166 -5.76 -23.89 10.99
N SER A 167 -5.96 -24.93 10.19
CA SER A 167 -7.29 -25.49 9.90
C SER A 167 -7.97 -26.06 11.14
N ALA A 168 -7.29 -26.89 11.93
CA ALA A 168 -7.90 -27.49 13.13
C ALA A 168 -8.12 -26.46 14.24
N LEU A 169 -7.17 -25.55 14.47
CA LEU A 169 -7.29 -24.56 15.56
C LEU A 169 -8.28 -23.43 15.24
N SER A 170 -8.77 -23.32 14.00
CA SER A 170 -9.84 -22.38 13.64
C SER A 170 -11.18 -22.71 14.33
N GLU A 171 -11.42 -23.98 14.69
CA GLU A 171 -12.60 -24.39 15.49
C GLU A 171 -12.67 -23.68 16.86
N LEU A 172 -11.54 -23.18 17.37
CA LEU A 172 -11.45 -22.46 18.64
C LEU A 172 -11.95 -21.01 18.56
N GLN A 173 -12.34 -20.52 17.38
CA GLN A 173 -12.91 -19.18 17.21
C GLN A 173 -14.43 -19.16 17.51
N ASP A 174 -15.10 -20.32 17.43
CA ASP A 174 -16.52 -20.47 17.82
C ASP A 174 -16.68 -20.73 19.34
N SER A 175 -17.93 -20.83 19.82
CA SER A 175 -18.30 -20.71 21.24
C SER A 175 -17.67 -21.77 22.16
N VAL A 176 -17.07 -21.32 23.26
CA VAL A 176 -16.49 -22.20 24.30
C VAL A 176 -17.59 -22.68 25.27
N PRO A 177 -17.56 -23.93 25.78
CA PRO A 177 -18.57 -24.39 26.74
C PRO A 177 -18.60 -23.55 28.04
N ALA A 178 -19.81 -23.15 28.43
CA ALA A 178 -20.13 -22.33 29.60
C ALA A 178 -19.58 -22.85 30.94
N ARG A 179 -19.59 -21.98 31.96
CA ARG A 179 -19.46 -22.33 33.37
C ARG A 179 -20.81 -22.46 34.06
N PRO A 180 -20.92 -23.29 35.12
CA PRO A 180 -22.06 -23.26 36.01
C PRO A 180 -22.26 -21.86 36.58
N TRP A 181 -23.52 -21.44 36.72
CA TRP A 181 -23.89 -20.13 37.23
C TRP A 181 -23.22 -19.79 38.58
N SER A 182 -22.99 -20.77 39.45
CA SER A 182 -22.29 -20.57 40.73
C SER A 182 -20.81 -20.16 40.61
N GLU A 183 -20.12 -20.40 39.49
CA GLU A 183 -18.80 -19.76 39.23
C GLU A 183 -18.94 -18.27 38.85
N VAL A 184 -20.06 -17.90 38.23
CA VAL A 184 -20.39 -16.53 37.77
C VAL A 184 -20.85 -15.69 38.95
N GLU A 185 -21.84 -16.16 39.69
CA GLU A 185 -22.38 -15.56 40.92
C GLU A 185 -21.28 -15.28 41.95
N PHE A 186 -20.37 -16.24 42.17
CA PHE A 186 -19.21 -16.04 43.04
C PHE A 186 -18.34 -14.85 42.58
N THR A 187 -18.16 -14.69 41.26
CA THR A 187 -17.34 -13.62 40.70
C THR A 187 -18.04 -12.26 40.74
N LEU A 188 -19.36 -12.24 40.51
CA LEU A 188 -20.23 -11.07 40.72
C LEU A 188 -20.16 -10.62 42.18
N ALA A 189 -20.42 -11.52 43.13
CA ALA A 189 -20.39 -11.20 44.57
C ALA A 189 -18.99 -10.77 45.07
N ASN A 190 -17.92 -11.29 44.47
CA ASN A 190 -16.55 -10.93 44.85
C ASN A 190 -16.07 -9.59 44.27
N GLU A 191 -16.54 -9.17 43.08
CA GLU A 191 -16.10 -7.91 42.46
C GLU A 191 -17.10 -6.75 42.64
N LEU A 192 -18.41 -7.02 42.80
CA LEU A 192 -19.46 -6.02 43.05
C LEU A 192 -19.97 -5.99 44.51
N GLY A 193 -19.56 -6.93 45.36
CA GLY A 193 -20.04 -7.08 46.74
C GLY A 193 -21.20 -8.08 46.88
N SER A 194 -21.49 -8.53 48.11
CA SER A 194 -22.51 -9.57 48.39
C SER A 194 -23.89 -9.23 47.84
N ASP A 195 -24.24 -7.95 47.91
CA ASP A 195 -25.59 -7.46 47.69
C ASP A 195 -25.80 -7.01 46.23
N TRP A 196 -24.89 -7.38 45.32
CA TRP A 196 -24.87 -6.97 43.90
C TRP A 196 -26.19 -7.13 43.15
N ARG A 197 -27.03 -8.11 43.56
CA ARG A 197 -28.38 -8.32 43.00
C ARG A 197 -29.30 -7.12 43.20
N VAL A 198 -29.05 -6.28 44.21
CA VAL A 198 -29.87 -5.10 44.52
C VAL A 198 -29.90 -4.12 43.35
N GLU A 199 -28.92 -4.08 42.45
CA GLU A 199 -28.94 -3.15 41.30
C GLU A 199 -29.70 -3.66 40.07
N PHE A 200 -30.10 -4.94 40.06
CA PHE A 200 -30.78 -5.58 38.95
C PHE A 200 -32.24 -5.92 39.31
N SER A 201 -33.15 -5.73 38.36
CA SER A 201 -34.53 -6.24 38.44
C SER A 201 -34.62 -7.71 38.03
N ASN A 202 -33.74 -8.15 37.11
CA ASN A 202 -33.57 -9.56 36.74
C ASN A 202 -32.16 -9.80 36.15
N VAL A 203 -31.66 -11.04 36.25
CA VAL A 203 -30.47 -11.51 35.53
C VAL A 203 -30.72 -12.93 35.03
N ASP A 204 -30.49 -13.18 33.73
CA ASP A 204 -30.58 -14.52 33.17
C ASP A 204 -29.37 -15.35 33.59
N GLU A 205 -29.61 -16.44 34.32
CA GLU A 205 -28.58 -17.40 34.73
C GLU A 205 -28.01 -18.18 33.52
N SER A 206 -28.71 -18.14 32.38
CA SER A 206 -28.25 -18.65 31.08
C SER A 206 -27.27 -17.66 30.44
N PRO A 207 -26.06 -18.09 30.01
CA PRO A 207 -25.14 -17.21 29.31
C PRO A 207 -25.59 -17.00 27.86
N LEU A 208 -25.73 -15.73 27.46
CA LEU A 208 -25.93 -15.29 26.08
C LEU A 208 -24.77 -15.71 25.17
N SER A 209 -23.54 -15.66 25.70
CA SER A 209 -22.32 -16.03 24.99
C SER A 209 -21.21 -16.43 25.97
N THR A 210 -20.29 -17.29 25.54
CA THR A 210 -19.12 -17.71 26.35
C THR A 210 -17.83 -17.62 25.54
N ALA A 211 -16.88 -16.85 26.06
CA ALA A 211 -15.56 -16.60 25.50
C ALA A 211 -14.45 -17.30 26.30
N SER A 212 -13.20 -17.15 25.83
CA SER A 212 -12.01 -17.82 26.37
C SER A 212 -11.69 -17.46 27.83
N ILE A 213 -12.06 -16.24 28.28
CA ILE A 213 -11.79 -15.71 29.63
C ILE A 213 -13.02 -15.33 30.45
N ALA A 214 -14.17 -15.12 29.80
CA ALA A 214 -15.41 -14.61 30.38
C ALA A 214 -16.65 -15.22 29.72
N GLN A 215 -17.82 -15.01 30.31
CA GLN A 215 -19.13 -15.23 29.69
C GLN A 215 -20.05 -14.02 29.89
N VAL A 216 -20.99 -13.84 28.98
CA VAL A 216 -21.92 -12.70 28.95
C VAL A 216 -23.32 -13.19 29.31
N HIS A 217 -23.97 -12.50 30.24
CA HIS A 217 -25.36 -12.73 30.63
C HIS A 217 -26.22 -11.52 30.25
N VAL A 218 -27.52 -11.74 30.03
CA VAL A 218 -28.48 -10.64 29.89
C VAL A 218 -29.01 -10.27 31.27
N ALA A 219 -29.10 -8.99 31.56
CA ALA A 219 -29.73 -8.48 32.77
C ALA A 219 -30.62 -7.28 32.47
N ALA A 220 -31.49 -6.96 33.44
CA ALA A 220 -32.25 -5.72 33.46
C ALA A 220 -31.92 -4.96 34.74
N LEU A 221 -31.64 -3.66 34.62
CA LEU A 221 -31.43 -2.76 35.76
C LEU A 221 -32.75 -2.49 36.49
N LYS A 222 -32.68 -1.93 37.71
CA LYS A 222 -33.84 -1.38 38.44
C LYS A 222 -34.71 -0.42 37.62
N ASP A 223 -34.10 0.36 36.73
CA ASP A 223 -34.78 1.34 35.86
C ASP A 223 -35.37 0.71 34.57
N GLY A 224 -35.29 -0.60 34.42
CA GLY A 224 -35.80 -1.35 33.28
C GLY A 224 -34.86 -1.43 32.08
N ARG A 225 -33.72 -0.71 32.07
CA ARG A 225 -32.75 -0.80 30.97
C ARG A 225 -32.15 -2.20 30.88
N LYS A 226 -32.14 -2.75 29.67
CA LYS A 226 -31.55 -4.03 29.31
C LYS A 226 -30.05 -3.87 29.13
N VAL A 227 -29.25 -4.73 29.75
CA VAL A 227 -27.78 -4.62 29.79
C VAL A 227 -27.11 -5.97 29.57
N ALA A 228 -25.90 -5.94 29.01
CA ALA A 228 -25.01 -7.09 28.85
C ALA A 228 -23.99 -7.11 30.01
N LEU A 229 -23.93 -8.23 30.72
CA LEU A 229 -23.09 -8.42 31.90
C LEU A 229 -21.96 -9.43 31.60
N LYS A 230 -20.78 -8.91 31.23
CA LYS A 230 -19.58 -9.70 30.90
C LYS A 230 -18.80 -10.02 32.17
N VAL A 231 -18.78 -11.30 32.57
CA VAL A 231 -18.19 -11.78 33.84
C VAL A 231 -17.04 -12.75 33.56
N MET A 232 -15.87 -12.53 34.16
CA MET A 232 -14.72 -13.41 34.00
C MET A 232 -14.85 -14.75 34.75
N HIS A 233 -14.31 -15.82 34.17
CA HIS A 233 -14.35 -17.18 34.74
C HIS A 233 -13.62 -17.26 36.10
N ARG A 234 -14.27 -17.81 37.16
CA ARG A 234 -13.74 -17.86 38.54
C ARG A 234 -12.28 -18.33 38.58
N GLY A 235 -11.36 -17.45 39.04
CA GLY A 235 -9.94 -17.75 39.19
C GLY A 235 -9.09 -17.73 37.90
N ILE A 236 -9.61 -17.28 36.75
CA ILE A 236 -8.91 -17.28 35.46
C ILE A 236 -7.56 -16.55 35.51
N ARG A 237 -7.46 -15.41 36.23
CA ARG A 237 -6.22 -14.63 36.39
C ARG A 237 -5.06 -15.44 36.98
N ARG A 238 -5.32 -16.35 37.94
CA ARG A 238 -4.30 -17.23 38.53
C ARG A 238 -3.90 -18.33 37.55
N ARG A 239 -4.88 -18.98 36.90
CA ARG A 239 -4.64 -20.06 35.93
C ARG A 239 -3.82 -19.57 34.73
N MET A 240 -4.19 -18.47 34.11
CA MET A 240 -3.47 -17.92 32.95
C MET A 240 -2.05 -17.45 33.30
N ARG A 241 -1.82 -16.93 34.52
CA ARG A 241 -0.45 -16.61 34.99
C ARG A 241 0.44 -17.85 35.08
N GLN A 242 -0.10 -18.98 35.55
CA GLN A 242 0.62 -20.25 35.61
C GLN A 242 0.84 -20.84 34.21
N ASP A 243 -0.18 -20.84 33.35
CA ASP A 243 -0.08 -21.34 31.97
C ASP A 243 0.95 -20.54 31.16
N LEU A 244 1.02 -19.22 31.37
CA LEU A 244 1.99 -18.35 30.70
C LEU A 244 3.44 -18.66 31.15
N GLN A 245 3.63 -19.05 32.41
CA GLN A 245 4.91 -19.56 32.89
C GLN A 245 5.24 -20.94 32.32
N ASN A 246 4.24 -21.83 32.19
CA ASN A 246 4.42 -23.14 31.54
C ASN A 246 4.85 -22.98 30.06
N LEU A 247 4.19 -22.06 29.33
CA LEU A 247 4.52 -21.74 27.93
C LEU A 247 5.95 -21.18 27.78
N ARG A 248 6.39 -20.33 28.71
CA ARG A 248 7.77 -19.79 28.76
C ARG A 248 8.83 -20.85 29.06
N VAL A 249 8.51 -21.87 29.85
CA VAL A 249 9.39 -23.03 30.07
C VAL A 249 9.44 -23.90 28.81
N LEU A 250 8.28 -24.14 28.18
CA LEU A 250 8.15 -24.93 26.96
C LEU A 250 8.95 -24.32 25.80
N THR A 251 8.82 -23.01 25.50
CA THR A 251 9.57 -22.39 24.40
C THR A 251 11.07 -22.28 24.67
N ARG A 252 11.49 -22.17 25.93
CA ARG A 252 12.92 -22.27 26.31
C ARG A 252 13.50 -23.67 26.10
N ALA A 253 12.72 -24.71 26.41
CA ALA A 253 13.13 -26.10 26.16
C ALA A 253 13.16 -26.39 24.65
N LEU A 254 12.16 -25.94 23.90
CA LEU A 254 12.10 -26.13 22.44
C LEU A 254 13.28 -25.43 21.72
N ALA A 255 13.56 -24.16 22.06
CA ALA A 255 14.70 -23.43 21.50
C ALA A 255 16.09 -23.98 21.94
N TYR A 256 16.14 -24.92 22.89
CA TYR A 256 17.35 -25.67 23.24
C TYR A 256 17.49 -26.98 22.45
N PHE A 257 16.38 -27.70 22.20
CA PHE A 257 16.40 -28.97 21.46
C PHE A 257 16.31 -28.81 19.93
N GLU A 258 15.62 -27.78 19.44
CA GLU A 258 15.48 -27.45 18.02
C GLU A 258 15.75 -25.93 17.87
N PRO A 259 17.02 -25.48 17.84
CA PRO A 259 17.38 -24.04 17.86
C PRO A 259 16.80 -23.22 16.69
N ASP A 260 16.49 -23.88 15.57
CA ASP A 260 15.87 -23.28 14.39
C ASP A 260 14.38 -22.90 14.61
N GLN A 261 13.80 -23.27 15.75
CA GLN A 261 12.38 -23.11 16.11
C GLN A 261 12.20 -22.19 17.34
N ASP A 262 12.86 -21.03 17.33
CA ASP A 262 12.88 -20.10 18.46
C ASP A 262 11.62 -19.21 18.57
N TYR A 263 10.56 -19.77 19.14
CA TYR A 263 9.31 -19.05 19.42
C TYR A 263 9.37 -18.09 20.63
N ARG A 264 10.53 -17.86 21.28
CA ARG A 264 10.61 -17.05 22.51
C ARG A 264 10.14 -15.60 22.30
N LYS A 265 10.57 -14.96 21.21
CA LYS A 265 10.17 -13.57 20.86
C LYS A 265 8.65 -13.42 20.75
N ILE A 266 8.00 -14.35 20.06
CA ILE A 266 6.54 -14.34 19.86
C ILE A 266 5.81 -14.45 21.21
N VAL A 267 6.30 -15.29 22.13
CA VAL A 267 5.75 -15.37 23.50
C VAL A 267 6.05 -14.10 24.30
N GLU A 268 7.18 -13.43 24.09
CA GLU A 268 7.53 -12.17 24.77
C GLU A 268 6.70 -10.98 24.26
N GLU A 269 6.30 -10.96 22.99
CA GLU A 269 5.38 -9.97 22.38
C GLU A 269 3.90 -10.23 22.72
N TRP A 270 3.48 -11.50 22.79
CA TRP A 270 2.09 -11.89 23.05
C TRP A 270 1.74 -11.90 24.56
N ALA A 271 2.70 -12.23 25.43
CA ALA A 271 2.49 -12.28 26.88
C ALA A 271 2.01 -10.97 27.53
N PRO A 272 2.41 -9.76 27.09
CA PRO A 272 1.82 -8.50 27.54
C PRO A 272 0.36 -8.36 27.12
N ALA A 273 0.05 -8.54 25.84
CA ALA A 273 -1.31 -8.38 25.29
C ALA A 273 -2.33 -9.27 26.04
N VAL A 274 -1.98 -10.53 26.26
CA VAL A 274 -2.78 -11.50 27.03
C VAL A 274 -3.12 -11.03 28.45
N LYS A 275 -2.26 -10.22 29.10
CA LYS A 275 -2.53 -9.69 30.44
C LYS A 275 -3.48 -8.50 30.44
N MET A 276 -3.61 -7.76 29.33
CA MET A 276 -4.44 -6.56 29.25
C MET A 276 -5.93 -6.91 29.42
N GLU A 277 -6.36 -7.99 28.76
CA GLU A 277 -7.73 -8.52 28.86
C GLU A 277 -8.07 -9.16 30.22
N LEU A 278 -7.13 -9.28 31.16
CA LEU A 278 -7.41 -9.77 32.53
C LEU A 278 -7.91 -8.65 33.49
N ASP A 279 -8.27 -7.49 32.95
CA ASP A 279 -8.81 -6.33 33.67
C ASP A 279 -9.87 -5.64 32.78
N LEU A 280 -11.15 -6.02 32.91
CA LEU A 280 -12.24 -5.58 32.02
C LEU A 280 -12.51 -4.06 32.01
N ARG A 281 -11.95 -3.32 32.98
CA ARG A 281 -11.97 -1.85 32.99
C ARG A 281 -11.27 -1.27 31.76
N ARG A 282 -10.23 -1.95 31.26
CA ARG A 282 -9.52 -1.56 30.04
C ARG A 282 -10.40 -1.69 28.79
N GLU A 283 -11.23 -2.73 28.75
CA GLU A 283 -12.22 -2.89 27.67
C GLU A 283 -13.28 -1.78 27.76
N ALA A 284 -13.72 -1.42 28.97
CA ALA A 284 -14.62 -0.30 29.21
C ALA A 284 -14.02 1.06 28.82
N GLU A 285 -12.72 1.27 29.05
CA GLU A 285 -11.97 2.45 28.59
C GLU A 285 -11.90 2.48 27.05
N ASN A 286 -11.60 1.33 26.42
CA ASN A 286 -11.52 1.21 24.96
C ASN A 286 -12.88 1.44 24.26
N LEU A 287 -13.98 0.90 24.81
CA LEU A 287 -15.35 1.09 24.30
C LEU A 287 -15.72 2.58 24.24
N ARG A 288 -15.55 3.30 25.36
CA ARG A 288 -15.80 4.75 25.43
C ARG A 288 -14.94 5.54 24.43
N PHE A 289 -13.66 5.19 24.30
CA PHE A 289 -12.76 5.88 23.37
C PHE A 289 -13.20 5.69 21.91
N CYS A 290 -13.52 4.44 21.51
CA CYS A 290 -13.95 4.15 20.15
C CYS A 290 -15.32 4.76 19.83
N GLU A 291 -16.30 4.70 20.74
CA GLU A 291 -17.59 5.38 20.56
C GLU A 291 -17.37 6.87 20.29
N ALA A 292 -16.63 7.56 21.16
CA ALA A 292 -16.42 8.99 21.05
C ALA A 292 -15.74 9.39 19.74
N ARG A 293 -14.75 8.60 19.26
CA ARG A 293 -14.09 8.82 17.97
C ARG A 293 -14.98 8.55 16.76
N MET A 294 -15.81 7.50 16.79
CA MET A 294 -16.73 7.23 15.68
C MET A 294 -17.82 8.30 15.58
N ARG A 295 -18.35 8.76 16.73
CA ARG A 295 -19.30 9.88 16.81
C ARG A 295 -18.69 11.22 16.38
N GLU A 296 -17.47 11.53 16.80
CA GLU A 296 -16.71 12.71 16.34
C GLU A 296 -16.49 12.69 14.82
N ALA A 297 -16.20 11.51 14.25
CA ALA A 297 -16.00 11.32 12.81
C ALA A 297 -17.29 11.16 11.99
N GLY A 298 -18.48 11.15 12.62
CA GLY A 298 -19.76 10.92 11.94
C GLY A 298 -19.94 9.51 11.35
N VAL A 299 -19.14 8.53 11.78
CA VAL A 299 -19.19 7.15 11.28
C VAL A 299 -20.35 6.41 11.95
N ARG A 300 -21.45 6.18 11.22
CA ARG A 300 -22.64 5.47 11.76
C ARG A 300 -22.33 4.00 12.04
N VAL A 301 -22.04 3.70 13.30
CA VAL A 301 -21.74 2.37 13.86
C VAL A 301 -22.11 2.39 15.35
N LYS A 302 -22.62 1.28 15.89
CA LYS A 302 -22.94 1.16 17.33
C LYS A 302 -21.82 0.44 18.08
N ILE A 303 -21.49 0.97 19.25
CA ILE A 303 -20.48 0.45 20.18
C ILE A 303 -21.11 0.58 21.58
N PRO A 304 -21.35 -0.51 22.32
CA PRO A 304 -22.08 -0.45 23.59
C PRO A 304 -21.27 0.31 24.65
N LEU A 305 -21.86 1.35 25.23
CA LEU A 305 -21.22 2.08 26.32
C LEU A 305 -21.28 1.27 27.62
N PRO A 306 -20.20 1.28 28.43
CA PRO A 306 -20.24 0.78 29.79
C PRO A 306 -21.23 1.57 30.64
N VAL A 307 -22.01 0.88 31.48
CA VAL A 307 -22.97 1.53 32.37
C VAL A 307 -22.23 2.30 33.46
N GLU A 308 -22.55 3.59 33.58
CA GLU A 308 -22.16 4.43 34.71
C GLU A 308 -23.40 4.71 35.57
N GLN A 309 -23.31 4.39 36.86
CA GLN A 309 -24.35 4.65 37.87
C GLN A 309 -23.72 5.07 39.19
N ASP A 310 -24.25 6.15 39.76
CA ASP A 310 -24.00 6.61 41.14
C ASP A 310 -24.62 5.63 42.17
N GLY A 311 -24.01 4.45 42.27
CA GLY A 311 -24.46 3.35 43.13
C GLY A 311 -23.46 2.20 43.28
N GLY A 312 -22.43 2.12 42.43
CA GLY A 312 -21.36 1.11 42.54
C GLY A 312 -21.32 0.08 41.41
N LEU A 313 -22.27 0.11 40.47
CA LEU A 313 -22.35 -0.79 39.30
C LEU A 313 -21.27 -0.51 38.21
N GLY A 314 -20.15 0.08 38.59
CA GLY A 314 -19.08 0.46 37.67
C GLY A 314 -18.30 -0.73 37.13
N SER A 315 -17.57 -0.53 36.03
CA SER A 315 -16.67 -1.54 35.47
C SER A 315 -15.61 -1.94 36.51
N THR A 316 -15.56 -3.22 36.86
CA THR A 316 -14.57 -3.79 37.79
C THR A 316 -13.49 -4.57 37.01
N ARG A 317 -12.50 -5.13 37.70
CA ARG A 317 -11.50 -5.94 37.01
C ARG A 317 -12.13 -7.20 36.41
N GLY A 318 -13.23 -7.70 36.98
CA GLY A 318 -13.81 -9.01 36.69
C GLY A 318 -15.22 -9.00 36.13
N VAL A 319 -15.89 -7.84 36.17
CA VAL A 319 -17.26 -7.63 35.67
C VAL A 319 -17.31 -6.33 34.86
N LEU A 320 -17.92 -6.39 33.69
CA LEU A 320 -18.29 -5.23 32.88
C LEU A 320 -19.80 -5.29 32.60
N CYS A 321 -20.52 -4.29 33.11
CA CYS A 321 -21.90 -4.01 32.73
C CYS A 321 -21.89 -2.96 31.60
N MET A 322 -22.55 -3.24 30.49
CA MET A 322 -22.62 -2.37 29.32
C MET A 322 -24.00 -2.45 28.66
N GLU A 323 -24.32 -1.50 27.78
CA GLU A 323 -25.57 -1.47 27.02
C GLU A 323 -25.83 -2.80 26.27
N PHE A 324 -27.09 -3.24 26.23
CA PHE A 324 -27.49 -4.38 25.41
C PHE A 324 -27.87 -3.91 24.00
N CYS A 325 -27.04 -4.23 23.01
CA CYS A 325 -27.38 -3.97 21.61
C CYS A 325 -28.26 -5.08 21.03
N GLU A 326 -29.47 -4.73 20.57
CA GLU A 326 -30.35 -5.60 19.78
C GLU A 326 -29.75 -5.83 18.38
N GLY A 327 -29.72 -7.08 17.91
CA GLY A 327 -29.23 -7.41 16.57
C GLY A 327 -29.06 -8.91 16.29
N PHE A 328 -28.47 -9.23 15.13
CA PHE A 328 -28.18 -10.60 14.69
C PHE A 328 -26.85 -10.69 13.92
N SER A 329 -26.30 -11.89 13.76
CA SER A 329 -24.97 -12.05 13.12
C SER A 329 -25.01 -11.76 11.62
N PRO A 330 -24.02 -11.04 11.05
CA PRO A 330 -23.89 -10.83 9.60
C PRO A 330 -23.54 -12.10 8.81
N LYS A 331 -23.43 -13.27 9.47
CA LYS A 331 -23.43 -14.59 8.81
C LYS A 331 -24.84 -15.01 8.35
N ASP A 332 -25.91 -14.47 8.94
CA ASP A 332 -27.30 -14.78 8.61
C ASP A 332 -27.79 -13.89 7.45
N THR A 333 -27.34 -14.21 6.24
CA THR A 333 -27.70 -13.47 5.02
C THR A 333 -29.20 -13.42 4.78
N ARG A 334 -29.92 -14.51 5.06
CA ARG A 334 -31.37 -14.58 4.92
C ARG A 334 -32.03 -13.51 5.79
N ARG A 335 -31.64 -13.39 7.06
CA ARG A 335 -32.21 -12.38 7.96
C ARG A 335 -31.80 -10.95 7.59
N MET A 336 -30.64 -10.76 6.94
CA MET A 336 -30.31 -9.46 6.33
C MET A 336 -31.24 -9.11 5.17
N ASP A 337 -31.59 -10.06 4.32
CA ASP A 337 -32.53 -9.86 3.22
C ASP A 337 -33.97 -9.63 3.74
N GLU A 338 -34.41 -10.39 4.75
CA GLU A 338 -35.73 -10.22 5.40
C GLU A 338 -35.85 -8.89 6.15
N ALA A 339 -34.75 -8.34 6.69
CA ALA A 339 -34.72 -7.04 7.35
C ALA A 339 -34.42 -5.85 6.40
N GLY A 340 -34.32 -6.09 5.08
CA GLY A 340 -34.10 -5.03 4.09
C GLY A 340 -32.73 -4.33 4.17
N VAL A 341 -31.71 -5.03 4.65
CA VAL A 341 -30.37 -4.46 4.93
C VAL A 341 -29.61 -4.18 3.63
N ASP A 342 -29.16 -2.94 3.43
CA ASP A 342 -28.17 -2.64 2.38
C ASP A 342 -26.82 -3.20 2.83
N LYS A 343 -26.47 -4.37 2.27
CA LYS A 343 -25.24 -5.11 2.56
C LYS A 343 -23.98 -4.31 2.17
N ASP A 344 -24.08 -3.45 1.15
CA ASP A 344 -22.96 -2.63 0.65
C ASP A 344 -22.74 -1.40 1.56
N LEU A 345 -23.82 -0.77 2.02
CA LEU A 345 -23.80 0.30 3.03
C LEU A 345 -23.33 -0.21 4.40
N PHE A 346 -23.79 -1.38 4.82
CA PHE A 346 -23.32 -2.07 6.04
C PHE A 346 -21.80 -2.32 5.96
N MET A 347 -21.31 -2.90 4.86
CA MET A 347 -19.88 -3.11 4.66
C MET A 347 -19.10 -1.79 4.59
N ARG A 348 -19.65 -0.73 3.99
CA ARG A 348 -19.04 0.59 3.95
C ARG A 348 -18.86 1.18 5.33
N ARG A 349 -19.90 1.18 6.17
CA ARG A 349 -19.84 1.66 7.56
C ARG A 349 -18.82 0.88 8.38
N LEU A 350 -18.82 -0.45 8.27
CA LEU A 350 -17.87 -1.32 8.96
C LEU A 350 -16.42 -1.04 8.52
N VAL A 351 -16.16 -0.90 7.22
CA VAL A 351 -14.81 -0.59 6.72
C VAL A 351 -14.37 0.82 7.08
N SER A 352 -15.24 1.83 7.01
CA SER A 352 -14.93 3.19 7.47
C SER A 352 -14.58 3.23 8.96
N CYS A 353 -15.28 2.46 9.81
CA CYS A 353 -14.95 2.34 11.23
C CYS A 353 -13.53 1.80 11.46
N PHE A 354 -13.13 0.73 10.77
CA PHE A 354 -11.75 0.21 10.84
C PHE A 354 -10.72 1.16 10.20
N ALA A 355 -11.05 1.80 9.08
CA ALA A 355 -10.16 2.72 8.39
C ALA A 355 -9.82 3.94 9.26
N ARG A 356 -10.85 4.54 9.90
CA ARG A 356 -10.72 5.67 10.82
C ARG A 356 -9.84 5.32 12.03
N GLN A 357 -10.14 4.19 12.68
CA GLN A 357 -9.36 3.64 13.81
C GLN A 357 -7.87 3.45 13.46
N ILE A 358 -7.58 2.83 12.31
CA ILE A 358 -6.21 2.46 11.91
C ILE A 358 -5.42 3.68 11.43
N HIS A 359 -5.98 4.47 10.51
CA HIS A 359 -5.23 5.50 9.81
C HIS A 359 -5.22 6.84 10.55
N VAL A 360 -6.36 7.29 11.08
CA VAL A 360 -6.48 8.61 11.70
C VAL A 360 -6.21 8.53 13.20
N ASP A 361 -7.03 7.77 13.93
CA ASP A 361 -6.97 7.74 15.40
C ASP A 361 -5.74 6.98 15.92
N GLY A 362 -5.15 6.10 15.10
CA GLY A 362 -3.98 5.30 15.44
C GLY A 362 -4.22 4.25 16.55
N PHE A 363 -5.48 3.99 16.87
CA PHE A 363 -5.99 3.16 17.96
C PHE A 363 -7.07 2.24 17.37
N TYR A 364 -6.78 0.94 17.27
CA TYR A 364 -7.59 0.02 16.45
C TYR A 364 -7.82 -1.35 17.10
N HIS A 365 -9.03 -1.88 16.87
CA HIS A 365 -9.42 -3.22 17.27
C HIS A 365 -8.60 -4.29 16.54
N ALA A 366 -7.79 -5.05 17.27
CA ALA A 366 -6.75 -5.93 16.73
C ALA A 366 -7.12 -7.43 16.69
N ASP A 367 -8.31 -7.80 17.22
CA ASP A 367 -8.84 -9.18 17.22
C ASP A 367 -10.21 -9.35 16.53
N PRO A 368 -10.50 -8.67 15.40
CA PRO A 368 -11.88 -8.53 14.94
C PRO A 368 -12.42 -9.86 14.39
N HIS A 369 -13.54 -10.32 14.95
CA HIS A 369 -14.13 -11.64 14.72
C HIS A 369 -15.62 -11.51 14.38
N PRO A 370 -16.20 -12.31 13.43
CA PRO A 370 -17.60 -12.17 13.03
C PRO A 370 -18.62 -12.40 14.17
N GLY A 371 -18.23 -13.11 15.23
CA GLY A 371 -19.08 -13.33 16.41
C GLY A 371 -19.21 -12.11 17.33
N ASN A 372 -18.34 -11.11 17.18
CA ASN A 372 -18.36 -9.86 17.95
C ASN A 372 -18.97 -8.70 17.14
N ILE A 373 -19.62 -9.01 16.02
CA ILE A 373 -20.28 -8.05 15.12
C ILE A 373 -21.75 -8.46 14.95
N LEU A 374 -22.65 -7.49 15.08
CA LEU A 374 -24.06 -7.65 14.72
C LEU A 374 -24.46 -6.69 13.59
N VAL A 375 -25.52 -7.05 12.90
CA VAL A 375 -26.45 -6.11 12.24
C VAL A 375 -27.46 -5.68 13.30
N SER A 376 -27.62 -4.39 13.55
CA SER A 376 -28.55 -3.93 14.61
C SER A 376 -30.01 -4.06 14.18
N THR A 377 -30.90 -4.21 15.17
CA THR A 377 -32.36 -4.23 14.99
C THR A 377 -33.06 -3.31 15.99
N ALA A 378 -32.40 -2.21 16.40
CA ALA A 378 -32.98 -1.24 17.31
C ALA A 378 -33.94 -0.29 16.55
N GLU A 379 -35.12 -0.02 17.12
CA GLU A 379 -36.17 0.82 16.50
C GLU A 379 -35.76 2.30 16.31
N GLU A 380 -34.65 2.71 16.94
CA GLU A 380 -34.05 4.04 16.89
C GLU A 380 -33.12 4.27 15.67
N ASP A 381 -32.82 3.24 14.87
CA ASP A 381 -32.01 3.39 13.66
C ASP A 381 -32.87 3.71 12.43
N ASP A 382 -32.56 4.82 11.74
CA ASP A 382 -33.27 5.24 10.52
C ASP A 382 -33.13 4.25 9.34
N ASP A 383 -32.21 3.29 9.43
CA ASP A 383 -32.01 2.24 8.45
C ASP A 383 -31.38 0.97 9.07
N ALA A 384 -31.74 -0.21 8.56
CA ALA A 384 -31.29 -1.50 9.11
C ALA A 384 -29.80 -1.84 8.86
N SER A 385 -29.02 -0.95 8.23
CA SER A 385 -27.65 -1.22 7.75
C SER A 385 -26.58 -0.76 8.74
N VAL A 386 -26.90 -0.74 10.04
CA VAL A 386 -26.01 -0.27 11.11
C VAL A 386 -25.23 -1.45 11.71
N PRO A 387 -23.89 -1.47 11.59
CA PRO A 387 -23.07 -2.47 12.28
C PRO A 387 -22.95 -2.16 13.77
N VAL A 388 -22.91 -3.20 14.60
CA VAL A 388 -22.54 -3.15 16.01
C VAL A 388 -21.19 -3.83 16.22
N LEU A 389 -20.27 -3.24 16.99
CA LEU A 389 -19.04 -3.90 17.44
C LEU A 389 -19.11 -4.09 18.97
N LEU A 390 -19.10 -5.34 19.44
CA LEU A 390 -19.46 -5.71 20.82
C LEU A 390 -18.29 -5.88 21.80
N ASP A 391 -17.07 -6.02 21.31
CA ASP A 391 -15.88 -6.35 22.12
C ASP A 391 -14.74 -5.43 21.71
N PHE A 392 -14.00 -4.92 22.70
CA PHE A 392 -12.76 -4.14 22.49
C PHE A 392 -11.64 -4.57 23.45
N GLY A 393 -11.64 -5.85 23.86
CA GLY A 393 -10.66 -6.42 24.79
C GLY A 393 -9.21 -6.35 24.26
N LEU A 394 -9.00 -6.56 22.95
CA LEU A 394 -7.70 -6.42 22.31
C LEU A 394 -7.67 -5.26 21.30
N VAL A 395 -7.23 -4.11 21.79
CA VAL A 395 -6.86 -2.94 20.98
C VAL A 395 -5.34 -2.82 20.86
N LYS A 396 -4.88 -2.25 19.75
CA LYS A 396 -3.49 -1.83 19.51
C LYS A 396 -3.42 -0.34 19.19
N THR A 397 -2.31 0.28 19.58
CA THR A 397 -1.91 1.61 19.12
C THR A 397 -0.66 1.50 18.25
N PHE A 398 -0.49 2.42 17.30
CA PHE A 398 0.81 2.57 16.63
C PHE A 398 1.89 3.04 17.63
N PRO A 399 3.16 2.63 17.44
CA PRO A 399 4.26 3.02 18.34
C PRO A 399 4.68 4.48 18.17
N SER A 400 4.42 5.08 17.01
CA SER A 400 4.62 6.51 16.74
C SER A 400 3.77 6.98 15.55
N GLU A 401 3.65 8.30 15.39
CA GLU A 401 2.94 8.92 14.26
C GLU A 401 3.63 8.67 12.92
N GLU A 402 4.96 8.56 12.89
CA GLU A 402 5.72 8.19 11.70
C GLU A 402 5.36 6.77 11.25
N MET A 403 5.24 5.81 12.19
CA MET A 403 4.82 4.44 11.87
C MET A 403 3.37 4.39 11.36
N LYS A 404 2.45 5.16 11.98
CA LYS A 404 1.06 5.29 11.50
C LYS A 404 1.01 5.87 10.08
N ARG A 405 1.87 6.86 9.79
CA ARG A 405 1.96 7.53 8.49
C ARG A 405 2.55 6.62 7.42
N ALA A 406 3.65 5.93 7.72
CA ALA A 406 4.27 4.94 6.83
C ALA A 406 3.30 3.79 6.52
N PHE A 407 2.57 3.31 7.53
CA PHE A 407 1.52 2.31 7.33
C PHE A 407 0.39 2.81 6.43
N SER A 408 -0.07 4.06 6.63
CA SER A 408 -1.09 4.69 5.79
C SER A 408 -0.61 4.90 4.35
N LYS A 409 0.67 5.27 4.16
CA LYS A 409 1.33 5.35 2.86
C LYS A 409 1.37 4.00 2.15
N CYS A 410 1.63 2.90 2.87
CA CYS A 410 1.60 1.55 2.32
C CYS A 410 0.20 1.16 1.78
N VAL A 411 -0.84 1.42 2.56
CA VAL A 411 -2.24 1.12 2.15
C VAL A 411 -2.66 2.00 0.97
N TYR A 412 -2.39 3.30 1.00
CA TYR A 412 -2.70 4.21 -0.11
C TYR A 412 -1.92 3.87 -1.39
N SER A 413 -0.62 3.55 -1.27
CA SER A 413 0.23 3.18 -2.42
C SER A 413 -0.14 1.83 -3.01
N SER A 414 -0.63 0.90 -2.19
CA SER A 414 -1.18 -0.38 -2.65
C SER A 414 -2.47 -0.22 -3.45
N TYR A 415 -3.28 0.80 -3.15
CA TYR A 415 -4.51 1.16 -3.87
C TYR A 415 -4.25 1.97 -5.15
N SER A 416 -3.45 3.04 -5.06
CA SER A 416 -3.05 3.91 -6.18
C SER A 416 -2.02 3.30 -7.12
N LEU A 417 -1.56 2.08 -6.81
CA LEU A 417 -0.55 1.30 -7.55
C LEU A 417 0.84 1.97 -7.64
N ASN A 418 1.10 3.03 -6.86
CA ASN A 418 2.37 3.74 -6.85
C ASN A 418 3.46 2.91 -6.16
N LEU A 419 4.23 2.15 -6.95
CA LEU A 419 5.24 1.21 -6.42
C LEU A 419 6.44 1.91 -5.75
N ASP A 420 6.75 3.17 -6.09
CA ASP A 420 7.79 3.94 -5.40
C ASP A 420 7.36 4.29 -3.97
N GLU A 421 6.19 4.93 -3.81
CA GLU A 421 5.69 5.28 -2.49
C GLU A 421 5.40 4.03 -1.64
N LEU A 422 5.05 2.90 -2.26
CA LEU A 422 4.95 1.60 -1.59
C LEU A 422 6.32 1.11 -1.09
N ALA A 423 7.36 1.14 -1.92
CA ALA A 423 8.73 0.76 -1.51
C ALA A 423 9.23 1.62 -0.35
N ASN A 424 9.10 2.95 -0.49
CA ASN A 424 9.49 3.91 0.54
C ASN A 424 8.71 3.69 1.85
N SER A 425 7.41 3.36 1.78
CA SER A 425 6.60 3.07 2.97
C SER A 425 7.07 1.84 3.77
N PHE A 426 7.62 0.82 3.09
CA PHE A 426 8.19 -0.34 3.78
C PHE A 426 9.52 0.02 4.47
N VAL A 427 10.38 0.81 3.81
CA VAL A 427 11.62 1.32 4.43
C VAL A 427 11.30 2.21 5.65
N GLU A 428 10.30 3.08 5.54
CA GLU A 428 9.81 3.92 6.65
C GLU A 428 9.24 3.08 7.83
N MET A 429 8.61 1.93 7.56
CA MET A 429 8.18 0.96 8.58
C MET A 429 9.32 0.06 9.12
N GLY A 430 10.58 0.29 8.71
CA GLY A 430 11.72 -0.52 9.15
C GLY A 430 11.75 -1.96 8.60
N LEU A 431 11.00 -2.25 7.54
CA LEU A 431 11.08 -3.54 6.85
C LEU A 431 12.43 -3.65 6.14
N LEU A 432 13.30 -4.50 6.69
CA LEU A 432 14.51 -4.95 6.01
C LEU A 432 14.12 -5.83 4.81
N ILE A 433 13.92 -5.16 3.68
CA ILE A 433 13.98 -5.76 2.34
C ILE A 433 15.40 -6.29 2.16
N ASN A 434 15.54 -7.49 1.59
CA ASN A 434 16.85 -8.12 1.43
C ASN A 434 17.71 -7.32 0.44
N ASP A 435 18.95 -6.92 0.81
CA ASP A 435 19.86 -6.17 -0.09
C ASP A 435 20.16 -6.91 -1.41
N GLY A 436 19.95 -8.23 -1.44
CA GLY A 436 20.03 -9.06 -2.65
C GLY A 436 18.76 -9.10 -3.52
N ALA A 437 17.81 -8.16 -3.33
CA ALA A 437 16.59 -8.05 -4.14
C ALA A 437 16.91 -7.60 -5.57
N LYS A 438 17.10 -8.58 -6.47
CA LYS A 438 17.49 -8.38 -7.88
C LYS A 438 16.55 -7.46 -8.68
N ASP A 439 15.29 -7.32 -8.28
CA ASP A 439 14.33 -6.43 -8.92
C ASP A 439 13.33 -5.86 -7.89
N PRO A 440 13.43 -4.56 -7.53
CA PRO A 440 12.49 -3.93 -6.61
C PRO A 440 11.04 -3.88 -7.13
N PHE A 441 10.83 -3.69 -8.44
CA PHE A 441 9.49 -3.62 -9.03
C PHE A 441 8.74 -4.96 -8.86
N ARG A 442 9.42 -6.08 -9.12
CA ARG A 442 8.88 -7.44 -8.97
C ARG A 442 8.46 -7.71 -7.53
N ASP A 443 9.36 -7.45 -6.59
CA ASP A 443 9.15 -7.80 -5.19
C ASP A 443 8.11 -6.87 -4.52
N MET A 444 8.05 -5.58 -4.90
CA MET A 444 6.99 -4.66 -4.47
C MET A 444 5.62 -5.02 -5.04
N ASN A 445 5.55 -5.42 -6.32
CA ASN A 445 4.30 -5.89 -6.93
C ASN A 445 3.81 -7.19 -6.23
N ALA A 446 4.72 -8.09 -5.85
CA ALA A 446 4.37 -9.27 -5.07
C ALA A 446 3.82 -8.92 -3.67
N MET A 447 4.38 -7.94 -2.97
CA MET A 447 3.84 -7.47 -1.68
C MET A 447 2.46 -6.80 -1.84
N ARG A 448 2.27 -5.96 -2.87
CA ARG A 448 0.99 -5.32 -3.22
C ARG A 448 -0.17 -6.33 -3.39
N MET A 449 0.13 -7.54 -3.89
CA MET A 449 -0.88 -8.58 -4.09
C MET A 449 -1.47 -9.15 -2.79
N LEU A 450 -0.82 -8.96 -1.62
CA LEU A 450 -1.37 -9.36 -0.31
C LEU A 450 -2.59 -8.51 0.07
N PHE A 451 -2.52 -7.21 -0.20
CA PHE A 451 -3.56 -6.21 0.08
C PHE A 451 -4.77 -6.35 -0.85
N SER A 452 -4.58 -6.98 -2.02
CA SER A 452 -5.59 -7.07 -3.08
C SER A 452 -6.85 -7.87 -2.67
N PRO A 453 -8.03 -7.49 -3.18
CA PRO A 453 -9.27 -8.24 -2.98
C PRO A 453 -9.29 -9.56 -3.76
N THR A 454 -9.99 -10.55 -3.18
CA THR A 454 -10.15 -11.90 -3.74
C THR A 454 -11.62 -12.33 -3.68
N PRO A 455 -12.46 -11.93 -4.64
CA PRO A 455 -13.86 -12.34 -4.71
C PRO A 455 -14.00 -13.87 -4.91
N LYS A 456 -14.96 -14.52 -4.23
CA LYS A 456 -15.23 -15.96 -4.40
C LYS A 456 -15.82 -16.29 -5.77
N SER A 457 -16.69 -15.44 -6.31
CA SER A 457 -17.35 -15.60 -7.62
C SER A 457 -16.34 -15.97 -8.73
N ARG A 458 -15.24 -15.24 -8.82
CA ARG A 458 -14.15 -15.52 -9.78
C ARG A 458 -13.02 -16.40 -9.23
N LEU A 459 -13.11 -17.01 -8.04
CA LEU A 459 -12.01 -17.87 -7.55
C LEU A 459 -11.76 -19.09 -8.46
N LYS A 460 -12.79 -19.64 -9.10
CA LYS A 460 -12.63 -20.81 -9.99
C LYS A 460 -11.93 -20.41 -11.28
N GLU A 461 -12.42 -19.36 -11.95
CA GLU A 461 -11.81 -18.75 -13.14
C GLU A 461 -10.41 -18.21 -12.87
N ARG A 462 -10.22 -17.46 -11.78
CA ARG A 462 -8.93 -16.84 -11.42
C ARG A 462 -7.93 -17.87 -10.92
N ARG A 463 -8.34 -19.00 -10.32
CA ARG A 463 -7.44 -20.14 -10.05
C ARG A 463 -7.11 -20.90 -11.34
N ALA A 464 -8.05 -21.08 -12.27
CA ALA A 464 -7.76 -21.66 -13.57
C ALA A 464 -6.80 -20.76 -14.36
N ALA A 465 -7.07 -19.46 -14.45
CA ALA A 465 -6.21 -18.46 -15.06
C ALA A 465 -4.86 -18.32 -14.35
N ILE A 466 -4.77 -18.45 -13.01
CA ILE A 466 -3.47 -18.50 -12.30
C ILE A 466 -2.74 -19.82 -12.56
N ARG A 467 -3.45 -20.94 -12.78
CA ARG A 467 -2.83 -22.24 -13.10
C ARG A 467 -2.31 -22.28 -14.54
N GLU A 468 -3.12 -21.82 -15.50
CA GLU A 468 -2.72 -21.60 -16.90
C GLU A 468 -1.64 -20.52 -17.00
N ARG A 469 -1.75 -19.42 -16.25
CA ARG A 469 -0.70 -18.42 -16.18
C ARG A 469 0.57 -18.96 -15.56
N ARG A 470 0.52 -19.80 -14.51
CA ARG A 470 1.73 -20.47 -13.95
C ARG A 470 2.31 -21.52 -14.90
N LYS A 471 1.47 -22.17 -15.70
CA LYS A 471 1.89 -23.10 -16.75
C LYS A 471 2.65 -22.32 -17.83
N ARG A 472 2.05 -21.24 -18.36
CA ARG A 472 2.68 -20.30 -19.30
C ARG A 472 3.89 -19.58 -18.73
N GLU A 473 3.87 -19.13 -17.47
CA GLU A 473 5.01 -18.46 -16.81
C GLU A 473 6.20 -19.41 -16.63
N LYS A 474 5.95 -20.73 -16.60
CA LYS A 474 6.94 -21.81 -16.54
C LYS A 474 7.39 -22.25 -17.95
N GLU A 475 6.50 -22.27 -18.93
CA GLU A 475 6.83 -22.46 -20.36
C GLU A 475 7.69 -21.29 -20.86
N GLU A 476 7.27 -20.04 -20.58
CA GLU A 476 8.05 -18.79 -20.77
C GLU A 476 9.36 -18.78 -19.96
N GLU A 477 9.46 -19.51 -18.83
CA GLU A 477 10.70 -19.63 -18.05
C GLU A 477 11.66 -20.69 -18.62
N GLU A 478 11.13 -21.78 -19.16
CA GLU A 478 11.91 -22.83 -19.84
C GLU A 478 12.45 -22.29 -21.18
N GLU A 479 11.66 -21.52 -21.93
CA GLU A 479 12.12 -20.77 -23.11
C GLU A 479 13.15 -19.67 -22.74
N GLU A 480 12.90 -18.83 -21.71
CA GLU A 480 13.88 -17.83 -21.26
C GLU A 480 15.18 -18.44 -20.69
N GLU A 481 15.15 -19.64 -20.10
CA GLU A 481 16.38 -20.33 -19.65
C GLU A 481 17.13 -21.00 -20.81
N GLU A 482 16.46 -21.56 -21.83
CA GLU A 482 17.15 -22.05 -23.03
C GLU A 482 17.80 -20.90 -23.82
N GLU A 483 17.11 -19.76 -23.99
CA GLU A 483 17.67 -18.60 -24.68
C GLU A 483 18.85 -17.99 -23.90
N ARG A 484 18.76 -17.89 -22.57
CA ARG A 484 19.88 -17.47 -21.71
C ARG A 484 21.01 -18.49 -21.64
N ALA A 485 20.75 -19.79 -21.80
CA ALA A 485 21.79 -20.81 -21.85
C ALA A 485 22.74 -20.63 -23.04
N GLY A 486 22.25 -20.01 -24.14
CA GLY A 486 23.08 -19.55 -25.26
C GLY A 486 24.05 -18.41 -24.94
N ARG A 487 23.81 -17.63 -23.88
CA ARG A 487 24.61 -16.45 -23.48
C ARG A 487 25.13 -16.57 -22.03
N ARG A 488 25.96 -17.58 -21.77
CA ARG A 488 26.41 -17.93 -20.41
C ARG A 488 27.30 -16.86 -19.75
N THR A 489 26.89 -16.38 -18.58
CA THR A 489 27.76 -16.31 -17.38
C THR A 489 26.97 -16.09 -16.08
N ALA A 490 27.58 -16.44 -14.94
CA ALA A 490 27.19 -16.07 -13.57
C ALA A 490 25.76 -16.42 -13.05
N ALA A 491 25.60 -17.68 -12.63
CA ALA A 491 24.81 -18.12 -11.47
C ALA A 491 23.49 -17.38 -11.13
N ALA A 492 22.36 -17.93 -11.57
CA ALA A 492 21.02 -17.52 -11.16
C ALA A 492 20.73 -17.82 -9.66
N ALA A 493 21.21 -16.97 -8.75
CA ALA A 493 20.88 -17.07 -7.33
C ALA A 493 19.34 -17.05 -7.10
N LYS A 494 18.82 -18.10 -6.46
CA LYS A 494 17.39 -18.32 -6.14
C LYS A 494 16.79 -17.15 -5.32
N PRO A 495 15.49 -16.84 -5.46
CA PRO A 495 14.85 -15.78 -4.68
C PRO A 495 14.79 -16.17 -3.19
N LYS A 496 15.54 -15.44 -2.35
CA LYS A 496 15.35 -15.46 -0.89
C LYS A 496 14.00 -14.82 -0.55
N LYS A 497 13.41 -15.17 0.59
CA LYS A 497 12.20 -14.49 1.09
C LYS A 497 12.50 -12.98 1.18
N PRO A 498 11.68 -12.10 0.57
CA PRO A 498 12.07 -10.70 0.36
C PRO A 498 12.08 -9.84 1.64
N VAL A 499 11.53 -10.36 2.74
CA VAL A 499 11.37 -9.69 4.04
C VAL A 499 12.03 -10.53 5.13
N HIS A 500 12.88 -9.92 5.95
CA HIS A 500 13.53 -10.59 7.08
C HIS A 500 12.63 -10.77 8.32
N ALA A 501 11.72 -9.82 8.59
CA ALA A 501 10.70 -9.90 9.63
C ALA A 501 9.54 -8.93 9.31
N TRP A 502 8.30 -9.28 9.69
CA TRP A 502 7.12 -8.45 9.43
C TRP A 502 6.76 -7.58 10.66
N PRO A 503 6.44 -6.29 10.49
CA PRO A 503 5.89 -5.45 11.56
C PRO A 503 4.61 -6.03 12.17
N SER A 504 4.40 -5.81 13.47
CA SER A 504 3.28 -6.41 14.21
C SER A 504 1.93 -5.86 13.74
N GLU A 505 1.94 -4.59 13.34
CA GLU A 505 0.81 -3.78 12.88
C GLU A 505 0.26 -4.35 11.56
N LEU A 506 1.16 -4.78 10.67
CA LEU A 506 0.81 -5.38 9.39
C LEU A 506 0.22 -6.79 9.56
N VAL A 507 0.62 -7.53 10.60
CA VAL A 507 -0.07 -8.78 10.99
C VAL A 507 -1.50 -8.51 11.44
N PHE A 508 -1.74 -7.52 12.31
CA PHE A 508 -3.10 -7.20 12.76
C PHE A 508 -3.98 -6.66 11.61
N PHE A 509 -3.44 -5.85 10.71
CA PHE A 509 -4.16 -5.42 9.50
C PHE A 509 -4.54 -6.59 8.57
N LEU A 510 -3.68 -7.60 8.44
CA LEU A 510 -4.01 -8.82 7.70
C LEU A 510 -5.15 -9.63 8.35
N ARG A 511 -5.35 -9.50 9.67
CA ARG A 511 -6.53 -10.05 10.37
C ARG A 511 -7.80 -9.22 10.11
N VAL A 512 -7.71 -7.88 10.20
CA VAL A 512 -8.81 -6.96 9.84
C VAL A 512 -9.28 -7.20 8.40
N THR A 513 -8.36 -7.19 7.43
CA THR A 513 -8.70 -7.46 6.03
C THR A 513 -9.07 -8.93 5.78
N GLY A 514 -8.59 -9.87 6.59
CA GLY A 514 -9.06 -11.26 6.58
C GLY A 514 -10.53 -11.39 6.95
N LEU A 515 -10.97 -10.75 8.04
CA LEU A 515 -12.38 -10.63 8.43
C LEU A 515 -13.20 -10.00 7.29
N LEU A 516 -12.77 -8.84 6.79
CA LEU A 516 -13.53 -8.10 5.77
C LEU A 516 -13.68 -8.90 4.48
N LYS A 517 -12.59 -9.55 4.00
CA LYS A 517 -12.65 -10.49 2.87
C LYS A 517 -13.59 -11.67 3.16
N GLY A 518 -13.64 -12.15 4.41
CA GLY A 518 -14.58 -13.18 4.86
C GLY A 518 -16.04 -12.74 4.79
N LEU A 519 -16.37 -11.54 5.28
CA LEU A 519 -17.71 -10.96 5.26
C LEU A 519 -18.19 -10.63 3.83
N CYS A 520 -17.38 -9.95 3.01
CA CYS A 520 -17.70 -9.76 1.58
C CYS A 520 -18.01 -11.10 0.91
N SER A 521 -17.29 -12.15 1.31
CA SER A 521 -17.46 -13.50 0.78
C SER A 521 -18.63 -14.30 1.35
N SER A 522 -19.23 -13.93 2.48
CA SER A 522 -20.50 -14.52 2.96
C SER A 522 -21.72 -13.76 2.44
N LEU A 523 -21.57 -12.45 2.22
CA LEU A 523 -22.61 -11.56 1.65
C LEU A 523 -22.67 -11.60 0.10
N ASP A 524 -21.72 -12.27 -0.54
CA ASP A 524 -21.46 -12.32 -2.00
C ASP A 524 -21.28 -10.95 -2.69
N LEU A 525 -20.54 -10.05 -2.02
CA LEU A 525 -20.26 -8.69 -2.49
C LEU A 525 -18.86 -8.52 -3.09
N GLU A 526 -18.74 -7.80 -4.19
CA GLU A 526 -17.47 -7.29 -4.74
C GLU A 526 -17.12 -5.91 -4.12
N PHE A 527 -17.07 -5.85 -2.78
CA PHE A 527 -16.88 -4.59 -2.05
C PHE A 527 -15.43 -4.07 -2.07
N PRO A 528 -15.17 -2.81 -2.47
CA PRO A 528 -13.82 -2.24 -2.61
C PRO A 528 -13.26 -1.72 -1.26
N TYR A 529 -13.09 -2.58 -0.26
CA TYR A 529 -12.64 -2.16 1.09
C TYR A 529 -11.31 -1.37 1.07
N LEU A 530 -10.39 -1.70 0.15
CA LEU A 530 -9.08 -1.03 0.07
C LEU A 530 -9.19 0.43 -0.39
N GLN A 531 -10.22 0.76 -1.19
CA GLN A 531 -10.52 2.14 -1.58
C GLN A 531 -10.99 2.97 -0.37
N VAL A 532 -11.87 2.40 0.46
CA VAL A 532 -12.40 3.06 1.66
C VAL A 532 -11.32 3.23 2.74
N MET A 533 -10.39 2.27 2.84
CA MET A 533 -9.20 2.44 3.68
C MET A 533 -8.25 3.52 3.14
N ALA A 534 -8.05 3.58 1.82
CA ALA A 534 -7.18 4.56 1.18
C ALA A 534 -7.70 6.01 1.30
N SER A 535 -9.02 6.23 1.31
CA SER A 535 -9.60 7.57 1.49
C SER A 535 -9.34 8.18 2.87
N GLU A 536 -9.30 7.36 3.94
CA GLU A 536 -8.83 7.83 5.26
C GLU A 536 -7.31 7.99 5.27
N ALA A 537 -6.59 6.98 4.76
CA ALA A 537 -5.13 6.93 4.79
C ALA A 537 -4.43 8.13 4.13
N VAL A 538 -5.00 8.68 3.05
CA VAL A 538 -4.39 9.81 2.33
C VAL A 538 -4.31 11.08 3.17
N GLY A 539 -5.26 11.30 4.10
CA GLY A 539 -5.22 12.44 5.03
C GLY A 539 -3.98 12.36 5.93
N THR A 540 -3.80 11.22 6.60
CA THR A 540 -2.64 10.93 7.45
C THR A 540 -1.32 11.03 6.69
N VAL A 541 -1.27 10.63 5.40
CA VAL A 541 -0.06 10.79 4.58
C VAL A 541 0.25 12.27 4.33
N ARG A 542 -0.75 13.07 3.92
CA ARG A 542 -0.62 14.52 3.66
C ARG A 542 -0.13 15.30 4.89
N GLU A 543 -0.56 14.90 6.08
CA GLU A 543 -0.13 15.49 7.35
C GLU A 543 1.39 15.44 7.58
N GLY A 544 2.12 14.52 6.91
CA GLY A 544 3.57 14.39 7.02
C GLY A 544 4.38 15.51 6.37
N VAL A 545 3.77 16.30 5.48
CA VAL A 545 4.37 17.55 4.98
C VAL A 545 4.08 18.65 5.99
N PRO A 546 5.07 19.41 6.47
CA PRO A 546 4.86 20.54 7.38
C PRO A 546 3.85 21.55 6.81
N GLU A 547 2.96 22.06 7.65
CA GLU A 547 1.88 22.96 7.22
C GLU A 547 2.36 24.17 6.38
N PRO A 548 3.48 24.86 6.70
CA PRO A 548 3.98 25.98 5.89
C PRO A 548 4.48 25.60 4.49
N GLU A 549 4.69 24.30 4.20
CA GLU A 549 5.08 23.80 2.88
C GLU A 549 3.87 23.38 2.01
N ARG A 550 2.67 23.32 2.58
CA ARG A 550 1.45 22.87 1.88
C ARG A 550 0.88 23.97 0.97
N ALA A 551 0.17 23.56 -0.07
CA ALA A 551 -0.59 24.48 -0.90
C ALA A 551 -1.72 25.13 -0.09
N VAL A 552 -1.66 26.46 0.06
CA VAL A 552 -2.66 27.26 0.81
C VAL A 552 -3.94 27.52 -0.03
N GLY A 553 -3.87 27.29 -1.35
CA GLY A 553 -5.00 27.43 -2.27
C GLY A 553 -4.68 26.82 -3.63
N LEU A 554 -5.58 26.98 -4.60
CA LEU A 554 -5.47 26.37 -5.93
C LEU A 554 -4.24 26.83 -6.72
N PHE A 555 -3.87 28.11 -6.64
CA PHE A 555 -2.76 28.70 -7.39
C PHE A 555 -1.58 29.05 -6.47
N CYS A 556 -0.36 28.96 -6.99
CA CYS A 556 0.82 29.51 -6.32
C CYS A 556 0.72 31.05 -6.23
N PRO A 557 0.90 31.68 -5.05
CA PRO A 557 0.82 33.14 -4.92
C PRO A 557 1.95 33.88 -5.66
N GLY A 558 1.66 35.10 -6.14
CA GLY A 558 2.68 36.06 -6.56
C GLY A 558 3.30 35.87 -7.94
N VAL A 559 2.93 34.82 -8.70
CA VAL A 559 3.47 34.56 -10.05
C VAL A 559 2.35 34.56 -11.09
N GLY A 560 2.33 35.59 -11.94
CA GLY A 560 1.39 35.73 -13.06
C GLY A 560 1.76 36.91 -13.96
N VAL A 561 1.51 36.78 -15.25
CA VAL A 561 1.78 37.79 -16.29
C VAL A 561 0.69 38.87 -16.34
N GLY A 562 -0.51 38.59 -15.81
CA GLY A 562 -1.62 39.55 -15.71
C GLY A 562 -2.40 39.79 -17.01
N THR A 563 -2.10 39.06 -18.09
CA THR A 563 -2.78 39.24 -19.38
C THR A 563 -4.21 38.71 -19.37
N ARG A 564 -5.01 39.12 -20.37
CA ARG A 564 -6.35 38.55 -20.65
C ARG A 564 -6.30 37.04 -20.95
N MET A 565 -5.24 36.57 -21.63
CA MET A 565 -5.04 35.13 -21.90
C MET A 565 -4.85 34.35 -20.59
N GLU A 566 -4.06 34.89 -19.67
CA GLU A 566 -3.84 34.28 -18.34
C GLU A 566 -5.13 34.25 -17.51
N GLN A 567 -5.94 35.32 -17.54
CA GLN A 567 -7.24 35.36 -16.88
C GLN A 567 -8.19 34.28 -17.43
N ALA A 568 -8.24 34.10 -18.75
CA ALA A 568 -9.04 33.05 -19.40
C ALA A 568 -8.58 31.64 -19.00
N VAL A 569 -7.27 31.38 -18.99
CA VAL A 569 -6.69 30.09 -18.53
C VAL A 569 -7.03 29.84 -17.06
N ARG A 570 -6.81 30.81 -16.17
CA ARG A 570 -7.09 30.66 -14.73
C ARG A 570 -8.56 30.38 -14.46
N SER A 571 -9.49 31.03 -15.17
CA SER A 571 -10.93 30.81 -15.01
C SER A 571 -11.36 29.38 -15.41
N GLU A 572 -10.78 28.82 -16.47
CA GLU A 572 -11.03 27.41 -16.87
C GLU A 572 -10.38 26.43 -15.86
N VAL A 573 -9.19 26.72 -15.33
CA VAL A 573 -8.54 25.93 -14.27
C VAL A 573 -9.36 25.94 -12.95
N GLU A 574 -9.95 27.08 -12.58
CA GLU A 574 -10.89 27.16 -11.45
C GLU A 574 -12.17 26.35 -11.67
N ALA A 575 -12.69 26.29 -12.91
CA ALA A 575 -13.84 25.46 -13.25
C ALA A 575 -13.52 23.97 -13.13
N LEU A 576 -12.39 23.54 -13.71
CA LEU A 576 -11.89 22.16 -13.60
C LEU A 576 -11.59 21.79 -12.14
N SER A 577 -11.08 22.70 -11.33
CA SER A 577 -10.85 22.47 -9.90
C SER A 577 -12.16 22.26 -9.13
N ARG A 578 -13.20 23.05 -9.44
CA ARG A 578 -14.56 22.87 -8.89
C ARG A 578 -15.22 21.56 -9.33
N GLU A 579 -14.82 21.00 -10.46
CA GLU A 579 -15.21 19.66 -10.93
C GLU A 579 -14.39 18.52 -10.28
N GLY A 580 -13.39 18.83 -9.44
CA GLY A 580 -12.49 17.83 -8.83
C GLY A 580 -11.42 17.29 -9.77
N ARG A 581 -11.09 18.00 -10.85
CA ARG A 581 -10.25 17.55 -11.98
C ARG A 581 -8.82 18.11 -11.97
N VAL A 582 -8.38 18.62 -10.83
CA VAL A 582 -7.06 19.23 -10.66
C VAL A 582 -6.41 18.65 -9.40
N THR A 583 -5.63 17.57 -9.56
CA THR A 583 -4.61 17.22 -8.55
C THR A 583 -3.47 18.23 -8.67
N GLY A 584 -2.79 18.30 -9.82
CA GLY A 584 -1.77 19.30 -10.12
C GLY A 584 -1.54 19.48 -11.63
N MET A 585 -1.38 20.72 -12.08
CA MET A 585 -1.13 21.07 -13.48
C MET A 585 -0.35 22.38 -13.65
N SER A 586 0.30 22.51 -14.80
CA SER A 586 0.91 23.76 -15.26
C SER A 586 0.50 24.03 -16.72
N VAL A 587 0.17 25.28 -17.02
CA VAL A 587 -0.27 25.74 -18.35
C VAL A 587 0.57 26.94 -18.77
N SER A 588 1.19 26.85 -19.94
CA SER A 588 1.91 27.95 -20.56
C SER A 588 1.34 28.28 -21.93
N VAL A 589 1.33 29.57 -22.27
CA VAL A 589 1.01 30.07 -23.61
C VAL A 589 2.10 31.09 -23.98
N MET A 590 2.71 30.94 -25.14
CA MET A 590 3.73 31.87 -25.65
C MET A 590 3.42 32.33 -27.07
N ARG A 591 3.83 33.55 -27.43
CA ARG A 591 3.70 34.09 -28.78
C ARG A 591 4.93 34.90 -29.15
N GLY A 592 5.61 34.53 -30.25
CA GLY A 592 6.80 35.26 -30.71
C GLY A 592 7.94 35.37 -29.68
N GLY A 593 8.04 34.42 -28.75
CA GLY A 593 9.00 34.45 -27.63
C GLY A 593 8.47 35.08 -26.34
N GLU A 594 7.38 35.87 -26.38
CA GLU A 594 6.75 36.42 -25.18
C GLU A 594 5.83 35.40 -24.50
N VAL A 595 5.84 35.35 -23.16
CA VAL A 595 4.91 34.52 -22.37
C VAL A 595 3.60 35.29 -22.18
N LEU A 596 2.49 34.72 -22.64
CA LEU A 596 1.14 35.31 -22.48
C LEU A 596 0.42 34.77 -21.23
N ALA A 597 0.73 33.57 -20.77
CA ALA A 597 0.22 32.98 -19.54
C ALA A 597 1.20 31.95 -18.98
N ASN A 598 1.33 31.86 -17.66
CA ASN A 598 2.14 30.83 -16.99
C ASN A 598 1.50 30.40 -15.66
N VAL A 599 0.47 29.56 -15.77
CA VAL A 599 -0.44 29.22 -14.67
C VAL A 599 -0.08 27.88 -14.06
N ALA A 600 0.40 27.89 -12.82
CA ALA A 600 0.64 26.70 -12.00
C ALA A 600 -0.46 26.52 -10.95
N ALA A 601 -1.01 25.30 -10.83
CA ALA A 601 -2.12 25.00 -9.92
C ALA A 601 -2.07 23.59 -9.32
N GLY A 602 -2.61 23.45 -8.11
CA GLY A 602 -2.73 22.17 -7.38
C GLY A 602 -1.47 21.73 -6.64
N THR A 603 -1.33 20.42 -6.39
CA THR A 603 -0.26 19.79 -5.59
C THR A 603 0.57 18.78 -6.39
N LEU A 604 1.80 18.53 -5.93
CA LEU A 604 2.77 17.65 -6.61
C LEU A 604 2.28 16.20 -6.77
N SER A 605 1.49 15.69 -5.83
CA SER A 605 0.72 14.45 -5.97
C SER A 605 -0.49 14.46 -5.04
N ASP A 606 -1.30 13.40 -5.10
CA ASP A 606 -2.39 13.17 -4.16
C ASP A 606 -1.92 12.95 -2.71
N THR A 607 -0.65 12.57 -2.49
CA THR A 607 -0.01 12.30 -1.19
C THR A 607 0.94 13.40 -0.71
N ASN A 608 1.50 14.19 -1.63
CA ASN A 608 2.45 15.27 -1.37
C ASN A 608 1.75 16.63 -1.59
N PRO A 609 1.14 17.23 -0.55
CA PRO A 609 0.33 18.45 -0.65
C PRO A 609 1.13 19.75 -0.87
N ARG A 610 2.42 19.67 -1.21
CA ARG A 610 3.21 20.84 -1.63
C ARG A 610 2.66 21.39 -2.96
N PRO A 611 2.66 22.72 -3.16
CA PRO A 611 2.08 23.32 -4.36
C PRO A 611 2.87 23.00 -5.64
N VAL A 612 2.16 22.93 -6.76
CA VAL A 612 2.75 23.06 -8.09
C VAL A 612 3.17 24.51 -8.31
N THR A 613 4.36 24.69 -8.88
CA THR A 613 4.94 25.97 -9.31
C THR A 613 5.23 25.96 -10.81
N GLN A 614 5.54 27.12 -11.40
CA GLN A 614 5.96 27.23 -12.80
C GLN A 614 7.22 26.39 -13.11
N ASP A 615 8.14 26.30 -12.13
CA ASP A 615 9.34 25.44 -12.14
C ASP A 615 9.05 23.94 -12.01
N THR A 616 7.83 23.52 -11.68
CA THR A 616 7.52 22.11 -11.45
C THR A 616 7.54 21.34 -12.77
N VAL A 617 8.31 20.25 -12.79
CA VAL A 617 8.41 19.38 -13.96
C VAL A 617 7.51 18.15 -13.82
N PHE A 618 6.84 17.82 -14.91
CA PHE A 618 5.85 16.75 -15.02
C PHE A 618 6.32 15.72 -16.04
N ASN A 619 6.07 14.43 -15.78
CA ASN A 619 6.28 13.39 -16.77
C ASN A 619 5.27 13.56 -17.94
N VAL A 620 5.76 13.81 -19.14
CA VAL A 620 4.93 14.01 -20.33
C VAL A 620 5.03 12.83 -21.31
N PHE A 621 3.97 12.03 -21.36
CA PHE A 621 3.89 10.91 -22.29
C PHE A 621 3.78 11.41 -23.74
N SER A 622 4.64 10.92 -24.63
CA SER A 622 4.65 11.25 -26.08
C SER A 622 4.79 12.71 -26.51
N ALA A 623 4.70 13.73 -25.65
CA ALA A 623 4.87 15.13 -26.05
C ALA A 623 6.22 15.36 -26.77
N THR A 624 7.29 14.76 -26.23
CA THR A 624 8.66 14.77 -26.79
C THR A 624 8.80 14.04 -28.13
N LYS A 625 7.80 13.30 -28.63
CA LYS A 625 7.84 12.79 -30.01
C LYS A 625 7.88 13.92 -31.03
N SER A 626 7.37 15.10 -30.68
CA SER A 626 7.56 16.32 -31.47
C SER A 626 9.04 16.65 -31.70
N LEU A 627 9.84 16.65 -30.63
CA LEU A 627 11.28 16.82 -30.66
C LEU A 627 11.99 15.66 -31.39
N LEU A 628 11.61 14.41 -31.13
CA LEU A 628 12.20 13.25 -31.81
C LEU A 628 11.97 13.26 -33.34
N ALA A 629 10.76 13.60 -33.79
CA ALA A 629 10.47 13.78 -35.21
C ALA A 629 11.29 14.95 -35.77
N SER A 630 11.35 16.07 -35.05
CA SER A 630 12.12 17.26 -35.45
C SER A 630 13.62 16.97 -35.59
N SER A 631 14.18 16.05 -34.80
CA SER A 631 15.55 15.58 -34.98
C SER A 631 15.80 14.96 -36.35
N VAL A 632 14.86 14.12 -36.83
CA VAL A 632 14.97 13.51 -38.18
C VAL A 632 14.77 14.57 -39.26
N HIS A 633 13.80 15.48 -39.11
CA HIS A 633 13.57 16.57 -40.05
C HIS A 633 14.76 17.54 -40.15
N LEU A 634 15.48 17.78 -39.05
CA LEU A 634 16.70 18.60 -39.05
C LEU A 634 17.84 17.94 -39.85
N LEU A 635 18.01 16.62 -39.75
CA LEU A 635 18.98 15.86 -40.55
C LEU A 635 18.61 15.87 -42.05
N VAL A 636 17.32 15.77 -42.38
CA VAL A 636 16.83 15.90 -43.76
C VAL A 636 17.03 17.32 -44.31
N GLN A 637 16.75 18.36 -43.51
CA GLN A 637 16.95 19.77 -43.88
C GLN A 637 18.43 20.09 -44.13
N ARG A 638 19.36 19.45 -43.39
CA ARG A 638 20.82 19.55 -43.59
C ARG A 638 21.34 18.70 -44.76
N GLY A 639 20.50 17.84 -45.36
CA GLY A 639 20.91 16.90 -46.41
C GLY A 639 21.74 15.72 -45.91
N GLU A 640 21.76 15.46 -44.60
CA GLU A 640 22.46 14.31 -44.00
C GLU A 640 21.75 12.98 -44.30
N CYS A 641 20.43 13.01 -44.55
CA CYS A 641 19.65 11.90 -45.08
C CYS A 641 18.46 12.40 -45.92
N ALA A 642 17.81 11.50 -46.66
CA ALA A 642 16.53 11.74 -47.33
C ALA A 642 15.39 10.91 -46.71
N LEU A 643 14.15 11.36 -46.83
CA LEU A 643 12.98 10.59 -46.35
C LEU A 643 12.82 9.25 -47.09
N ASP A 644 13.19 9.19 -48.37
CA ASP A 644 13.14 7.98 -49.19
C ASP A 644 14.38 7.07 -49.05
N ASP A 645 15.35 7.43 -48.20
CA ASP A 645 16.49 6.54 -47.91
C ASP A 645 16.01 5.28 -47.17
N PRO A 646 16.49 4.07 -47.55
CA PRO A 646 16.40 2.89 -46.69
C PRO A 646 17.10 3.14 -45.36
N VAL A 647 16.47 2.80 -44.22
CA VAL A 647 17.07 3.02 -42.88
C VAL A 647 18.42 2.29 -42.76
N CYS A 648 18.54 1.11 -43.36
CA CYS A 648 19.78 0.31 -43.38
C CYS A 648 20.95 0.98 -44.14
N ARG A 649 20.72 2.03 -44.94
CA ARG A 649 21.79 2.86 -45.53
C ARG A 649 22.61 3.57 -44.45
N HIS A 650 21.93 4.01 -43.40
CA HIS A 650 22.50 4.84 -42.32
C HIS A 650 22.73 4.03 -41.04
N TRP A 651 21.93 2.99 -40.81
CA TRP A 651 22.02 2.10 -39.65
C TRP A 651 22.00 0.62 -40.12
N PRO A 652 23.15 0.06 -40.53
CA PRO A 652 23.20 -1.25 -41.21
C PRO A 652 22.59 -2.41 -40.42
N GLU A 653 22.73 -2.40 -39.09
CA GLU A 653 22.16 -3.43 -38.21
C GLU A 653 20.63 -3.47 -38.27
N PHE A 654 19.97 -2.39 -38.68
CA PHE A 654 18.52 -2.35 -38.83
C PHE A 654 18.00 -3.31 -39.93
N ALA A 655 18.84 -3.72 -40.89
CA ALA A 655 18.47 -4.63 -41.97
C ALA A 655 17.96 -6.02 -41.49
N GLN A 656 18.38 -6.46 -40.30
CA GLN A 656 18.02 -7.76 -39.72
C GLN A 656 16.50 -8.02 -39.76
N GLY A 657 16.09 -9.28 -39.91
CA GLY A 657 14.67 -9.65 -39.89
C GLY A 657 13.85 -9.11 -41.08
N GLY A 658 14.47 -8.84 -42.24
CA GLY A 658 13.76 -8.47 -43.47
C GLY A 658 13.31 -7.01 -43.55
N LYS A 659 14.05 -6.09 -42.91
CA LYS A 659 13.68 -4.66 -42.81
C LYS A 659 14.39 -3.74 -43.82
N GLU A 660 15.09 -4.30 -44.80
CA GLU A 660 15.88 -3.55 -45.81
C GLU A 660 15.03 -2.58 -46.64
N GLY A 661 13.74 -2.88 -46.82
CA GLY A 661 12.79 -2.03 -47.57
C GLY A 661 12.17 -0.88 -46.79
N VAL A 662 12.45 -0.72 -45.48
CA VAL A 662 11.86 0.33 -44.64
C VAL A 662 12.60 1.65 -44.85
N THR A 663 11.87 2.71 -45.22
CA THR A 663 12.46 4.05 -45.42
C THR A 663 12.54 4.88 -44.13
N VAL A 664 13.36 5.94 -44.13
CA VAL A 664 13.39 6.97 -43.08
C VAL A 664 11.99 7.59 -42.89
N GLY A 665 11.27 7.82 -43.99
CA GLY A 665 9.89 8.29 -44.03
C GLY A 665 8.89 7.32 -43.38
N ASP A 666 9.10 6.01 -43.52
CA ASP A 666 8.31 4.98 -42.81
C ASP A 666 8.64 4.92 -41.32
N LEU A 667 9.92 5.06 -40.94
CA LEU A 667 10.36 5.08 -39.55
C LEU A 667 9.77 6.27 -38.80
N VAL A 668 9.96 7.48 -39.31
CA VAL A 668 9.41 8.71 -38.70
C VAL A 668 7.87 8.75 -38.82
N GLY A 669 7.31 8.18 -39.90
CA GLY A 669 5.87 8.15 -40.17
C GLY A 669 5.03 7.14 -39.40
N HIS A 670 5.60 6.41 -38.42
CA HIS A 670 4.94 5.30 -37.71
C HIS A 670 4.48 4.14 -38.64
N ARG A 671 5.31 3.77 -39.62
CA ARG A 671 5.03 2.74 -40.65
C ARG A 671 6.11 1.64 -40.74
N ALA A 672 7.10 1.63 -39.85
CA ALA A 672 8.19 0.65 -39.84
C ALA A 672 7.83 -0.78 -39.36
N GLY A 673 6.56 -1.09 -39.06
CA GLY A 673 6.15 -2.42 -38.58
C GLY A 673 6.73 -2.85 -37.22
N LEU A 674 7.21 -1.91 -36.39
CA LEU A 674 7.84 -2.20 -35.09
C LEU A 674 7.03 -1.62 -33.92
N SER A 675 5.71 -1.67 -34.07
CA SER A 675 4.77 -1.00 -33.15
C SER A 675 4.67 -1.73 -31.80
N GLN A 676 4.79 -3.06 -31.83
CA GLN A 676 4.70 -3.95 -30.67
C GLN A 676 6.07 -4.43 -30.15
N SER A 677 7.17 -4.01 -30.77
CA SER A 677 8.54 -4.47 -30.48
C SER A 677 9.02 -4.01 -29.09
N MET A 678 8.70 -4.81 -28.08
CA MET A 678 8.93 -4.56 -26.66
C MET A 678 9.24 -5.89 -25.94
N PRO A 679 10.26 -5.96 -25.06
CA PRO A 679 10.52 -7.14 -24.24
C PRO A 679 9.43 -7.38 -23.18
N SER A 680 9.41 -8.57 -22.58
CA SER A 680 8.42 -8.96 -21.57
C SER A 680 8.62 -8.23 -20.23
N LEU A 681 7.98 -7.06 -20.08
CA LEU A 681 8.06 -6.25 -18.85
C LEU A 681 7.18 -6.75 -17.68
N ARG A 682 6.66 -7.99 -17.73
CA ARG A 682 5.80 -8.55 -16.68
C ARG A 682 6.55 -8.82 -15.38
N LYS A 683 7.79 -9.33 -15.49
CA LYS A 683 8.62 -9.82 -14.38
C LYS A 683 9.67 -8.80 -13.93
N SER A 684 10.11 -7.90 -14.82
CA SER A 684 11.15 -6.89 -14.57
C SER A 684 10.96 -5.66 -15.45
N LEU A 685 11.43 -4.50 -14.99
CA LEU A 685 11.58 -3.29 -15.81
C LEU A 685 13.00 -3.09 -16.35
N SER A 686 13.97 -3.92 -15.92
CA SER A 686 15.38 -3.78 -16.29
C SER A 686 15.66 -3.68 -17.80
N PRO A 687 14.99 -4.43 -18.70
CA PRO A 687 15.30 -4.40 -20.13
C PRO A 687 15.16 -3.02 -20.79
N ILE A 688 14.32 -2.13 -20.27
CA ILE A 688 14.09 -0.79 -20.84
C ILE A 688 14.85 0.33 -20.11
N LEU A 689 15.76 0.00 -19.20
CA LEU A 689 16.57 0.99 -18.49
C LEU A 689 17.82 1.40 -19.27
N ASP A 690 18.40 0.49 -20.06
CA ASP A 690 19.47 0.82 -21.00
C ASP A 690 18.90 1.20 -22.37
N PHE A 691 19.27 2.39 -22.85
CA PHE A 691 18.79 2.90 -24.14
C PHE A 691 19.48 2.23 -25.32
N SER A 692 20.74 1.82 -25.18
CA SER A 692 21.54 1.20 -26.25
C SER A 692 21.12 -0.25 -26.47
N GLU A 693 20.95 -1.03 -25.40
CA GLU A 693 20.43 -2.40 -25.50
C GLU A 693 19.06 -2.41 -26.20
N MET A 694 18.21 -1.42 -25.93
CA MET A 694 16.89 -1.31 -26.57
C MET A 694 16.93 -0.81 -28.02
N VAL A 695 17.93 0.00 -28.42
CA VAL A 695 18.19 0.33 -29.83
C VAL A 695 18.58 -0.92 -30.60
N ASP A 696 19.49 -1.72 -30.04
CA ASP A 696 19.99 -2.94 -30.68
C ASP A 696 18.92 -4.05 -30.68
N TYR A 697 18.05 -4.10 -29.66
CA TYR A 697 16.85 -4.96 -29.62
C TYR A 697 15.86 -4.66 -30.75
N VAL A 698 15.46 -3.39 -30.97
CA VAL A 698 14.51 -3.08 -32.06
C VAL A 698 15.11 -3.21 -33.46
N ALA A 699 16.45 -3.20 -33.59
CA ALA A 699 17.12 -3.62 -34.82
C ALA A 699 17.00 -5.13 -35.05
N ALA A 700 17.13 -5.96 -34.01
CA ALA A 700 17.02 -7.41 -34.11
C ALA A 700 15.58 -7.92 -34.31
N CYS A 701 14.55 -7.20 -33.86
CA CYS A 701 13.15 -7.60 -34.03
C CYS A 701 12.74 -7.75 -35.51
N GLU A 702 12.02 -8.82 -35.83
CA GLU A 702 11.22 -8.93 -37.05
C GLU A 702 10.04 -7.93 -37.02
N PRO A 703 9.60 -7.41 -38.17
CA PRO A 703 8.49 -6.47 -38.23
C PRO A 703 7.12 -7.18 -38.29
N ASP A 704 6.10 -6.52 -37.73
CA ASP A 704 4.69 -6.89 -37.77
C ASP A 704 4.03 -6.64 -39.15
N GLU A 705 2.81 -7.12 -39.35
CA GLU A 705 2.06 -6.96 -40.62
C GLU A 705 1.76 -5.48 -41.00
N MET A 706 2.16 -4.51 -40.18
CA MET A 706 1.95 -3.08 -40.42
C MET A 706 3.14 -2.36 -41.07
N VAL A 707 4.13 -3.08 -41.63
CA VAL A 707 5.11 -2.47 -42.55
C VAL A 707 4.38 -1.69 -43.66
N GLY A 708 4.75 -0.42 -43.84
CA GLY A 708 4.12 0.49 -44.79
C GLY A 708 2.71 0.96 -44.42
N LYS A 709 2.12 0.49 -43.31
CA LYS A 709 0.80 0.90 -42.79
C LYS A 709 0.99 1.68 -41.49
N PHE A 710 0.08 2.61 -41.17
CA PHE A 710 0.19 3.35 -39.91
C PHE A 710 -0.11 2.46 -38.70
N ALA A 711 0.84 2.34 -37.78
CA ALA A 711 0.68 1.70 -36.48
C ALA A 711 1.51 2.46 -35.42
N TYR A 712 0.84 3.10 -34.46
CA TYR A 712 1.49 4.09 -33.58
C TYR A 712 2.53 3.46 -32.63
N HIS A 713 3.83 3.66 -32.93
CA HIS A 713 4.96 3.27 -32.08
C HIS A 713 4.95 4.05 -30.76
N ALA A 714 4.30 3.49 -29.74
CA ALA A 714 4.08 4.17 -28.46
C ALA A 714 5.37 4.45 -27.68
N ILE A 715 6.30 3.49 -27.65
CA ILE A 715 7.56 3.58 -26.91
C ILE A 715 8.73 3.44 -27.88
N SER A 716 8.75 2.35 -28.67
CA SER A 716 9.82 1.95 -29.60
C SER A 716 10.33 3.05 -30.52
N TYR A 717 9.48 4.03 -30.86
CA TYR A 717 9.84 5.24 -31.61
C TYR A 717 11.12 5.96 -31.14
N CYS A 718 11.39 6.02 -29.83
CA CYS A 718 12.60 6.71 -29.36
C CYS A 718 13.87 5.92 -29.63
N TRP A 719 13.82 4.58 -29.61
CA TRP A 719 14.95 3.73 -29.96
C TRP A 719 15.14 3.66 -31.48
N LEU A 720 14.05 3.68 -32.25
CA LEU A 720 14.10 3.78 -33.72
C LEU A 720 14.74 5.09 -34.20
N VAL A 721 14.28 6.23 -33.68
CA VAL A 721 14.91 7.54 -33.94
C VAL A 721 16.33 7.58 -33.39
N GLY A 722 16.57 6.99 -32.22
CA GLY A 722 17.91 6.94 -31.61
C GLY A 722 18.93 6.16 -32.42
N GLY A 723 18.56 4.99 -32.96
CA GLY A 723 19.42 4.20 -33.84
C GLY A 723 19.72 4.90 -35.17
N LEU A 724 18.71 5.54 -35.77
CA LEU A 724 18.89 6.35 -36.99
C LEU A 724 19.81 7.56 -36.76
N VAL A 725 19.60 8.34 -35.68
CA VAL A 725 20.48 9.47 -35.31
C VAL A 725 21.90 8.99 -35.00
N ARG A 726 22.06 7.85 -34.30
CA ARG A 726 23.36 7.22 -34.01
C ARG A 726 24.08 6.81 -35.30
N GLY A 727 23.35 6.24 -36.26
CA GLY A 727 23.88 5.83 -37.57
C GLY A 727 24.34 7.00 -38.44
N ILE A 728 23.50 8.03 -38.59
CA ILE A 728 23.82 9.22 -39.42
C ILE A 728 24.97 10.03 -38.82
N THR A 729 24.91 10.32 -37.52
CA THR A 729 25.77 11.34 -36.89
C THR A 729 26.95 10.78 -36.10
N GLY A 730 26.93 9.49 -35.75
CA GLY A 730 27.87 8.87 -34.80
C GLY A 730 27.65 9.28 -33.33
N ARG A 731 26.60 10.06 -33.02
CA ARG A 731 26.34 10.63 -31.69
C ARG A 731 25.23 9.89 -30.96
N THR A 732 25.18 9.97 -29.64
CA THR A 732 23.99 9.50 -28.90
C THR A 732 22.79 10.40 -29.19
N LEU A 733 21.57 9.86 -29.09
CA LEU A 733 20.35 10.68 -29.21
C LEU A 733 20.32 11.77 -28.15
N GLN A 734 20.78 11.46 -26.94
CA GLN A 734 20.80 12.34 -25.78
C GLN A 734 21.70 13.55 -26.02
N ASP A 735 22.91 13.34 -26.56
CA ASP A 735 23.85 14.41 -26.90
C ASP A 735 23.37 15.25 -28.09
N PHE A 736 22.75 14.62 -29.10
CA PHE A 736 22.16 15.31 -30.25
C PHE A 736 21.00 16.22 -29.80
N LEU A 737 20.05 15.69 -29.04
CA LEU A 737 18.95 16.48 -28.48
C LEU A 737 19.47 17.65 -27.61
N ARG A 738 20.52 17.43 -26.83
CA ARG A 738 21.15 18.46 -26.01
C ARG A 738 21.71 19.60 -26.86
N SER A 739 22.61 19.33 -27.82
CA SER A 739 23.27 20.42 -28.56
C SER A 739 22.43 21.04 -29.67
N GLU A 740 21.54 20.29 -30.32
CA GLU A 740 20.77 20.82 -31.46
C GLU A 740 19.48 21.54 -31.02
N PHE A 741 18.93 21.21 -29.83
CA PHE A 741 17.64 21.74 -29.38
C PHE A 741 17.65 22.34 -27.96
N LEU A 742 18.22 21.66 -26.96
CA LEU A 742 18.10 22.13 -25.57
C LEU A 742 19.03 23.32 -25.28
N SER A 743 20.33 23.17 -25.54
CA SER A 743 21.34 24.22 -25.27
C SER A 743 21.17 25.49 -26.12
N PRO A 744 20.80 25.44 -27.42
CA PRO A 744 20.51 26.64 -28.20
C PRO A 744 19.30 27.44 -27.70
N LEU A 745 18.38 26.79 -26.97
CA LEU A 745 17.17 27.39 -26.40
C LEU A 745 17.28 27.64 -24.88
N GLY A 746 18.36 27.21 -24.23
CA GLY A 746 18.60 27.35 -22.79
C GLY A 746 17.59 26.57 -21.93
N LEU A 747 17.33 25.30 -22.26
CA LEU A 747 16.23 24.52 -21.68
C LEU A 747 16.66 23.41 -20.71
N GLU A 748 17.95 23.20 -20.50
CA GLU A 748 18.49 22.06 -19.73
C GLU A 748 17.98 21.94 -18.28
N ASP A 749 17.61 23.05 -17.64
CA ASP A 749 17.03 23.07 -16.28
C ASP A 749 15.48 22.86 -16.28
N SER A 750 14.85 22.81 -17.45
CA SER A 750 13.37 22.81 -17.60
C SER A 750 12.81 21.68 -18.48
N VAL A 751 13.66 21.01 -19.27
CA VAL A 751 13.29 19.96 -20.22
C VAL A 751 14.29 18.79 -20.13
N PHE A 752 13.90 17.73 -19.41
CA PHE A 752 14.71 16.53 -19.21
C PHE A 752 14.24 15.40 -20.14
N VAL A 753 15.12 14.96 -21.05
CA VAL A 753 14.82 13.90 -22.05
C VAL A 753 15.64 12.62 -21.82
N ASP A 754 16.80 12.75 -21.20
CA ASP A 754 17.72 11.68 -20.83
C ASP A 754 17.49 11.10 -19.42
N GLY A 755 16.51 11.63 -18.70
CA GLY A 755 16.17 11.27 -17.32
C GLY A 755 16.30 12.48 -16.39
N VAL A 756 15.64 12.45 -15.23
CA VAL A 756 15.67 13.55 -14.25
C VAL A 756 16.95 13.49 -13.42
N PRO A 757 17.76 14.57 -13.35
CA PRO A 757 18.93 14.63 -12.49
C PRO A 757 18.61 14.42 -11.01
N GLU A 758 19.51 13.75 -10.30
CA GLU A 758 19.43 13.50 -8.85
C GLU A 758 19.26 14.80 -8.03
N SER A 759 19.84 15.91 -8.51
CA SER A 759 19.66 17.24 -7.93
C SER A 759 18.21 17.74 -7.98
N VAL A 760 17.53 17.56 -9.12
CA VAL A 760 16.14 17.98 -9.34
C VAL A 760 15.17 17.08 -8.57
N LEU A 761 15.43 15.77 -8.52
CA LEU A 761 14.70 14.82 -7.67
C LEU A 761 14.78 15.24 -6.18
N ARG A 762 15.97 15.59 -5.68
CA ARG A 762 16.18 16.04 -4.29
C ARG A 762 15.57 17.41 -3.96
N GLN A 763 15.42 18.30 -4.96
CA GLN A 763 14.69 19.56 -4.78
C GLN A 763 13.17 19.37 -4.66
N GLY A 764 12.64 18.17 -4.93
CA GLY A 764 11.20 17.90 -4.86
C GLY A 764 10.38 18.57 -5.96
N LYS A 765 11.00 19.15 -7.01
CA LYS A 765 10.33 19.85 -8.12
C LYS A 765 9.59 18.93 -9.11
N VAL A 766 9.49 17.63 -8.82
CA VAL A 766 8.95 16.61 -9.74
C VAL A 766 7.56 16.17 -9.29
N ALA A 767 6.54 16.48 -10.07
CA ALA A 767 5.19 15.99 -9.82
C ALA A 767 5.08 14.49 -10.12
N SER A 768 4.39 13.73 -9.26
CA SER A 768 4.27 12.27 -9.40
C SER A 768 3.02 11.88 -10.17
N VAL A 769 3.18 11.00 -11.16
CA VAL A 769 2.10 10.48 -12.00
C VAL A 769 1.10 9.70 -11.15
N SER A 770 -0.19 10.05 -11.22
CA SER A 770 -1.28 9.26 -10.66
C SER A 770 -2.31 8.87 -11.74
N ASN A 771 -3.00 7.75 -11.54
CA ASN A 771 -3.97 7.21 -12.50
C ASN A 771 -5.34 6.97 -11.82
N PRO A 772 -6.23 7.98 -11.78
CA PRO A 772 -7.52 7.89 -11.10
C PRO A 772 -8.47 6.82 -11.67
N ILE A 773 -8.30 6.41 -12.93
CA ILE A 773 -9.13 5.36 -13.55
C ILE A 773 -8.70 3.97 -13.08
N GLN A 774 -7.41 3.70 -13.07
CA GLN A 774 -6.88 2.36 -12.78
C GLN A 774 -7.03 1.93 -11.32
N MET A 775 -7.25 2.87 -10.40
CA MET A 775 -7.73 2.61 -9.04
C MET A 775 -8.95 1.67 -8.96
N ARG A 776 -9.68 1.47 -10.08
CA ARG A 776 -10.85 0.58 -10.19
C ARG A 776 -10.57 -0.79 -10.84
N GLN A 777 -9.33 -1.11 -11.24
CA GLN A 777 -9.00 -2.34 -11.99
C GLN A 777 -7.97 -3.21 -11.26
N THR A 778 -8.17 -4.53 -11.27
CA THR A 778 -7.29 -5.48 -10.54
C THR A 778 -6.60 -6.49 -11.46
N GLY A 779 -5.32 -6.79 -11.16
CA GLY A 779 -4.64 -7.97 -11.70
C GLY A 779 -3.20 -7.72 -12.20
N THR A 780 -3.02 -6.76 -13.10
CA THR A 780 -1.79 -6.64 -13.90
C THR A 780 -1.22 -5.23 -13.80
N VAL A 781 0.07 -5.11 -13.44
CA VAL A 781 0.74 -3.81 -13.33
C VAL A 781 1.37 -3.39 -14.66
N VAL A 782 2.09 -4.29 -15.33
CA VAL A 782 2.69 -4.00 -16.64
C VAL A 782 2.29 -5.05 -17.66
N THR A 783 1.46 -4.60 -18.60
CA THR A 783 1.33 -5.07 -19.98
C THR A 783 1.20 -3.82 -20.84
N PRO A 784 1.79 -3.75 -22.05
CA PRO A 784 1.34 -2.81 -23.06
C PRO A 784 -0.16 -3.00 -23.31
N GLN A 785 -0.92 -1.91 -23.36
CA GLN A 785 -2.33 -1.93 -23.79
C GLN A 785 -2.59 -0.69 -24.65
N GLY A 786 -2.77 -0.91 -25.95
CA GLY A 786 -2.79 0.17 -26.93
C GLY A 786 -1.51 1.03 -26.83
N PRO A 787 -1.61 2.36 -26.88
CA PRO A 787 -0.44 3.25 -26.96
C PRO A 787 0.23 3.55 -25.60
N GLY A 788 0.20 2.62 -24.63
CA GLY A 788 0.74 2.87 -23.29
C GLY A 788 0.87 1.65 -22.37
N PHE A 789 1.35 1.90 -21.16
CA PHE A 789 1.44 0.91 -20.08
C PHE A 789 0.09 0.75 -19.37
N ALA A 790 -0.24 -0.50 -18.99
CA ALA A 790 -1.38 -0.76 -18.10
C ALA A 790 -1.31 0.08 -16.81
N ASN A 791 -0.17 0.11 -16.11
CA ASN A 791 0.11 1.08 -15.05
C ASN A 791 1.15 2.13 -15.48
N PRO A 792 0.77 3.41 -15.64
CA PRO A 792 1.70 4.52 -15.90
C PRO A 792 2.35 5.07 -14.62
N THR A 793 1.89 4.73 -13.41
CA THR A 793 2.55 5.21 -12.16
C THR A 793 3.90 4.53 -11.91
N VAL A 794 4.28 3.52 -12.72
CA VAL A 794 5.63 2.94 -12.72
C VAL A 794 6.72 3.99 -13.03
N PHE A 795 6.39 5.04 -13.79
CA PHE A 795 7.31 6.16 -14.07
C PHE A 795 7.60 7.04 -12.84
N ASN A 796 7.02 6.75 -11.67
CA ASN A 796 7.49 7.31 -10.40
C ASN A 796 8.73 6.59 -9.84
N LEU A 797 9.04 5.37 -10.29
CA LEU A 797 10.17 4.59 -9.78
C LEU A 797 11.51 5.31 -10.03
N PRO A 798 12.43 5.39 -9.04
CA PRO A 798 13.68 6.13 -9.18
C PRO A 798 14.60 5.62 -10.30
N SER A 799 14.49 4.33 -10.66
CA SER A 799 15.17 3.74 -11.82
C SER A 799 14.58 4.25 -13.14
N LEU A 800 13.26 4.25 -13.28
CA LEU A 800 12.61 4.78 -14.49
C LEU A 800 12.78 6.29 -14.60
N ARG A 801 12.59 7.10 -13.54
CA ARG A 801 12.81 8.56 -13.60
C ARG A 801 14.19 8.96 -14.10
N LYS A 802 15.21 8.09 -13.93
CA LYS A 802 16.59 8.30 -14.39
C LYS A 802 16.92 7.67 -15.74
N ALA A 803 16.02 6.86 -16.31
CA ALA A 803 16.23 6.20 -17.60
C ALA A 803 15.87 7.12 -18.77
N SER A 804 16.70 7.17 -19.80
CA SER A 804 16.36 7.87 -21.04
C SER A 804 15.32 7.06 -21.83
N ILE A 805 14.06 7.48 -21.76
CA ILE A 805 12.98 6.93 -22.61
C ILE A 805 12.14 8.10 -23.16
N PRO A 806 12.66 8.91 -24.11
CA PRO A 806 12.01 10.17 -24.50
C PRO A 806 10.57 10.03 -25.01
N SER A 807 10.18 8.85 -25.52
CA SER A 807 8.78 8.57 -25.91
C SER A 807 7.77 8.61 -24.76
N ALA A 808 8.20 8.40 -23.50
CA ALA A 808 7.30 8.14 -22.36
C ALA A 808 7.75 8.70 -21.00
N ASN A 809 9.05 8.98 -20.82
CA ASN A 809 9.67 9.35 -19.53
C ASN A 809 10.30 10.76 -19.52
N SER A 810 10.04 11.61 -20.51
CA SER A 810 10.54 12.99 -20.46
C SER A 810 9.81 13.78 -19.38
N HIS A 811 10.56 14.59 -18.64
CA HIS A 811 10.03 15.43 -17.58
C HIS A 811 10.27 16.90 -17.90
N MET A 812 9.23 17.73 -17.90
CA MET A 812 9.38 19.16 -18.24
C MET A 812 8.30 20.05 -17.61
N SER A 813 8.58 21.34 -17.51
CA SER A 813 7.58 22.36 -17.16
C SER A 813 6.75 22.74 -18.39
N ALA A 814 5.59 23.37 -18.18
CA ALA A 814 4.78 23.87 -19.30
C ALA A 814 5.53 24.93 -20.11
N GLU A 815 6.25 25.84 -19.44
CA GLU A 815 7.04 26.87 -20.14
C GLU A 815 8.21 26.26 -20.93
N GLY A 816 8.91 25.25 -20.40
CA GLY A 816 9.97 24.54 -21.11
C GLY A 816 9.46 23.91 -22.41
N LEU A 817 8.28 23.27 -22.38
CA LEU A 817 7.62 22.73 -23.56
C LEU A 817 7.17 23.82 -24.55
N CYS A 818 6.62 24.95 -24.07
CA CYS A 818 6.28 26.09 -24.92
C CYS A 818 7.51 26.70 -25.62
N ARG A 819 8.60 26.91 -24.89
CA ARG A 819 9.87 27.42 -25.43
C ARG A 819 10.46 26.46 -26.46
N LEU A 820 10.47 25.15 -26.18
CA LEU A 820 10.91 24.11 -27.10
C LEU A 820 10.12 24.15 -28.42
N LEU A 821 8.78 24.17 -28.34
CA LEU A 821 7.92 24.22 -29.52
C LEU A 821 8.06 25.52 -30.30
N SER A 822 8.10 26.67 -29.61
CA SER A 822 8.26 27.98 -30.24
C SER A 822 9.65 28.18 -30.87
N GLY A 823 10.70 27.61 -30.28
CA GLY A 823 12.06 27.64 -30.82
C GLY A 823 12.30 26.61 -31.93
N THR A 824 11.53 25.52 -31.97
CA THR A 824 11.62 24.50 -33.03
C THR A 824 10.85 24.92 -34.29
N PHE A 825 9.62 25.42 -34.14
CA PHE A 825 8.68 25.67 -35.25
C PHE A 825 8.40 27.16 -35.53
N GLY A 826 9.02 28.07 -34.78
CA GLY A 826 8.85 29.52 -34.98
C GLY A 826 9.55 30.05 -36.23
N GLY A 827 9.17 31.27 -36.65
CA GLY A 827 9.92 31.98 -37.69
C GLY A 827 11.34 32.29 -37.23
N GLY A 828 12.34 31.73 -37.93
CA GLY A 828 13.74 31.74 -37.49
C GLY A 828 14.09 30.69 -36.43
N GLY A 829 13.23 29.68 -36.23
CA GLY A 829 13.49 28.52 -35.37
C GLY A 829 14.43 27.48 -35.98
N ILE A 830 14.60 26.36 -35.27
CA ILE A 830 15.52 25.27 -35.64
C ILE A 830 15.11 24.57 -36.93
N LEU A 831 13.80 24.40 -37.18
CA LEU A 831 13.29 23.89 -38.45
C LEU A 831 12.81 25.02 -39.36
N GLU A 832 13.15 24.91 -40.63
CA GLU A 832 12.71 25.82 -41.68
C GLU A 832 11.23 25.62 -42.04
N GLU A 833 10.62 26.68 -42.56
CA GLU A 833 9.21 26.68 -42.99
C GLU A 833 8.93 25.63 -44.08
N ALA A 834 9.92 25.30 -44.91
CA ALA A 834 9.85 24.21 -45.90
C ALA A 834 9.71 22.81 -45.25
N SER A 835 10.42 22.55 -44.15
CA SER A 835 10.31 21.32 -43.36
C SER A 835 8.92 21.21 -42.74
N LEU A 836 8.42 22.32 -42.16
CA LEU A 836 7.07 22.42 -41.60
C LEU A 836 5.97 22.21 -42.66
N HIS A 837 6.09 22.82 -43.84
CA HIS A 837 5.18 22.60 -44.97
C HIS A 837 5.18 21.13 -45.42
N THR A 838 6.34 20.47 -45.46
CA THR A 838 6.44 19.05 -45.84
C THR A 838 5.66 18.16 -44.87
N ILE A 839 5.78 18.42 -43.56
CA ILE A 839 5.02 17.72 -42.51
C ILE A 839 3.51 17.96 -42.65
N LEU A 840 3.08 19.21 -42.82
CA LEU A 840 1.67 19.58 -42.97
C LEU A 840 1.05 18.97 -44.24
N ASN A 841 1.78 18.99 -45.37
CA ASN A 841 1.35 18.38 -46.62
C ASN A 841 1.27 16.85 -46.54
N SER A 842 2.13 16.20 -45.74
CA SER A 842 2.02 14.77 -45.45
C SER A 842 0.77 14.47 -44.62
N ALA A 843 0.54 15.23 -43.54
CA ALA A 843 -0.65 15.07 -42.70
C ALA A 843 -1.96 15.33 -43.45
N ALA A 844 -1.99 16.28 -44.40
CA ALA A 844 -3.16 16.55 -45.22
C ALA A 844 -3.51 15.41 -46.19
N LYS A 845 -2.53 14.59 -46.59
CA LYS A 845 -2.71 13.39 -47.44
C LYS A 845 -3.05 12.14 -46.62
N ALA A 846 -2.74 12.14 -45.31
CA ALA A 846 -3.09 11.05 -44.41
C ALA A 846 -4.59 11.06 -44.07
N GLY A 847 -5.19 9.86 -43.99
CA GLY A 847 -6.51 9.71 -43.39
C GLY A 847 -6.50 10.09 -41.90
N ALA A 848 -7.64 10.54 -41.37
CA ALA A 848 -7.82 10.64 -39.92
C ALA A 848 -7.75 9.23 -39.31
N SER A 849 -6.99 9.04 -38.22
CA SER A 849 -6.77 7.69 -37.67
C SER A 849 -8.01 7.16 -36.94
N SER A 850 -8.68 6.19 -37.56
CA SER A 850 -9.92 5.58 -37.04
C SER A 850 -9.73 4.63 -35.85
N GLN A 851 -8.50 4.50 -35.34
CA GLN A 851 -8.14 3.61 -34.22
C GLN A 851 -7.86 4.37 -32.91
N GLU A 852 -7.89 5.70 -32.92
CA GLU A 852 -7.55 6.51 -31.75
C GLU A 852 -8.80 7.15 -31.12
N ASN A 853 -9.12 6.74 -29.88
CA ASN A 853 -10.14 7.37 -29.04
C ASN A 853 -9.63 8.73 -28.50
N SER A 854 -9.30 9.67 -29.38
CA SER A 854 -8.77 11.01 -29.03
C SER A 854 -9.87 12.06 -28.83
N SER A 855 -9.57 13.06 -28.01
CA SER A 855 -10.46 14.17 -27.66
C SER A 855 -10.44 15.34 -28.65
N MET A 856 -9.44 15.39 -29.54
CA MET A 856 -9.34 16.30 -30.68
C MET A 856 -9.12 15.51 -31.95
N SER A 857 -9.56 16.05 -33.08
CA SER A 857 -9.26 15.50 -34.40
C SER A 857 -7.78 15.74 -34.73
N ARG A 858 -7.08 14.68 -35.13
CA ARG A 858 -5.66 14.74 -35.49
C ARG A 858 -5.36 13.83 -36.68
N ARG A 859 -4.48 14.30 -37.56
CA ARG A 859 -3.83 13.50 -38.62
C ARG A 859 -2.35 13.36 -38.26
N HIS A 860 -1.68 12.32 -38.72
CA HIS A 860 -0.23 12.15 -38.51
C HIS A 860 0.53 12.52 -39.78
N GLY A 861 1.52 13.40 -39.64
CA GLY A 861 2.45 13.76 -40.71
C GLY A 861 3.87 13.56 -40.22
N LEU A 862 4.58 12.59 -40.79
CA LEU A 862 6.01 12.33 -40.58
C LEU A 862 6.47 12.53 -39.11
N GLY A 863 5.80 11.85 -38.17
CA GLY A 863 6.15 11.85 -36.75
C GLY A 863 5.53 12.97 -35.90
N LEU A 864 4.84 13.96 -36.50
CA LEU A 864 4.04 14.94 -35.76
C LEU A 864 2.54 14.61 -35.82
N GLN A 865 1.82 15.02 -34.77
CA GLN A 865 0.37 15.11 -34.80
C GLN A 865 -0.01 16.51 -35.29
N VAL A 866 -0.89 16.56 -36.29
CA VAL A 866 -1.44 17.80 -36.85
C VAL A 866 -2.91 17.88 -36.45
N PHE A 867 -3.21 18.88 -35.63
CA PHE A 867 -4.55 19.19 -35.14
C PHE A 867 -5.18 20.26 -36.02
N THR A 868 -6.48 20.16 -36.26
CA THR A 868 -7.24 21.18 -36.99
C THR A 868 -7.95 22.12 -36.03
N PHE A 869 -7.72 23.42 -36.18
CA PHE A 869 -8.59 24.48 -35.65
C PHE A 869 -9.42 25.07 -36.80
N ARG A 870 -10.55 25.69 -36.48
CA ARG A 870 -11.35 26.51 -37.39
C ARG A 870 -11.24 27.96 -36.97
N ASP A 871 -10.93 28.87 -37.90
CA ASP A 871 -10.98 30.31 -37.57
C ASP A 871 -12.45 30.76 -37.45
N LEU A 872 -12.77 31.45 -36.35
CA LEU A 872 -14.13 31.86 -36.04
C LEU A 872 -14.66 32.96 -36.98
N LYS A 873 -13.79 33.67 -37.70
CA LYS A 873 -14.16 34.71 -38.66
C LYS A 873 -14.22 34.15 -40.10
N THR A 874 -13.16 33.49 -40.57
CA THR A 874 -13.09 33.04 -41.97
C THR A 874 -13.67 31.65 -42.20
N ARG A 875 -13.85 30.85 -41.13
CA ARG A 875 -14.25 29.42 -41.15
C ARG A 875 -13.23 28.46 -41.79
N GLU A 876 -12.06 28.96 -42.17
CA GLU A 876 -10.96 28.16 -42.74
C GLU A 876 -10.34 27.21 -41.71
N GLU A 877 -9.75 26.10 -42.20
CA GLU A 877 -8.96 25.19 -41.36
C GLU A 877 -7.56 25.76 -41.10
N VAL A 878 -7.24 25.99 -39.83
CA VAL A 878 -5.93 26.45 -39.34
C VAL A 878 -5.22 25.24 -38.70
N PRO A 879 -4.15 24.70 -39.31
CA PRO A 879 -3.42 23.58 -38.73
C PRO A 879 -2.55 24.01 -37.56
N ALA A 880 -2.35 23.09 -36.61
CA ALA A 880 -1.41 23.21 -35.51
C ALA A 880 -0.59 21.91 -35.39
N VAL A 881 0.72 22.01 -35.19
CA VAL A 881 1.63 20.86 -35.05
C VAL A 881 1.99 20.61 -33.59
N GLY A 882 2.17 19.35 -33.19
CA GLY A 882 2.57 19.04 -31.83
C GLY A 882 2.36 17.57 -31.46
N HIS A 883 1.99 17.32 -30.20
CA HIS A 883 1.57 16.02 -29.68
C HIS A 883 0.62 16.16 -28.48
N LEU A 884 -0.45 15.36 -28.47
CA LEU A 884 -1.33 15.13 -27.32
C LEU A 884 -1.02 13.74 -26.75
N GLY A 885 -0.53 13.73 -25.52
CA GLY A 885 0.00 12.58 -24.82
C GLY A 885 -1.04 11.65 -24.21
N PHE A 886 -0.58 10.46 -23.83
CA PHE A 886 -1.35 9.53 -23.01
C PHE A 886 -1.66 10.18 -21.65
N GLY A 887 -2.92 10.13 -21.23
CA GLY A 887 -3.37 10.77 -19.99
C GLY A 887 -3.54 12.29 -20.04
N GLY A 888 -3.38 12.93 -21.20
CA GLY A 888 -3.88 14.30 -21.44
C GLY A 888 -2.84 15.43 -21.49
N SER A 889 -1.61 15.26 -21.01
CA SER A 889 -0.55 16.28 -21.19
C SER A 889 -0.33 16.56 -22.70
N ALA A 890 -0.26 17.82 -23.10
CA ALA A 890 -0.28 18.25 -24.49
C ALA A 890 0.69 19.42 -24.75
N GLY A 891 1.31 19.41 -25.93
CA GLY A 891 2.07 20.55 -26.47
C GLY A 891 1.72 20.75 -27.94
N ILE A 892 1.33 21.97 -28.31
CA ILE A 892 0.96 22.36 -29.68
C ILE A 892 1.57 23.72 -30.06
N TYR A 893 1.85 23.88 -31.35
CA TYR A 893 2.26 25.13 -31.98
C TYR A 893 1.30 25.45 -33.13
N ILE A 894 0.87 26.71 -33.23
CA ILE A 894 -0.09 27.22 -34.23
C ILE A 894 0.65 28.21 -35.14
N PRO A 895 1.20 27.78 -36.29
CA PRO A 895 2.09 28.61 -37.12
C PRO A 895 1.42 29.90 -37.58
N ALA A 896 0.18 29.80 -38.09
CA ALA A 896 -0.60 30.94 -38.60
C ALA A 896 -0.98 32.01 -37.54
N LYS A 897 -0.71 31.77 -36.25
CA LYS A 897 -0.86 32.78 -35.18
C LYS A 897 0.47 33.10 -34.48
N GLY A 898 1.52 32.31 -34.70
CA GLY A 898 2.82 32.40 -34.04
C GLY A 898 2.82 31.95 -32.57
N VAL A 899 1.92 31.05 -32.18
CA VAL A 899 1.61 30.73 -30.78
C VAL A 899 1.99 29.29 -30.40
N ALA A 900 2.70 29.12 -29.28
CA ALA A 900 2.87 27.83 -28.60
C ALA A 900 1.91 27.72 -27.39
N VAL A 901 1.42 26.50 -27.14
CA VAL A 901 0.59 26.16 -25.97
C VAL A 901 1.08 24.84 -25.39
N ALA A 902 1.25 24.81 -24.07
CA ALA A 902 1.58 23.61 -23.31
C ALA A 902 0.63 23.46 -22.12
N VAL A 903 0.13 22.25 -21.92
CA VAL A 903 -0.62 21.84 -20.73
C VAL A 903 0.00 20.57 -20.21
N VAL A 904 0.53 20.59 -18.98
CA VAL A 904 1.09 19.41 -18.31
C VAL A 904 0.38 19.17 -16.99
N LEU A 905 0.17 17.90 -16.64
CA LEU A 905 -0.66 17.47 -15.51
C LEU A 905 -0.13 16.16 -14.92
N ASN A 906 -0.40 15.92 -13.64
CA ASN A 906 0.09 14.72 -12.92
C ASN A 906 -0.94 13.59 -12.78
N ALA A 907 -2.22 13.92 -12.58
CA ALA A 907 -3.33 12.98 -12.54
C ALA A 907 -3.90 12.76 -13.94
N LEU A 908 -3.72 11.55 -14.49
CA LEU A 908 -3.98 11.28 -15.92
C LEU A 908 -5.48 11.22 -16.25
N GLU A 909 -5.88 11.97 -17.27
CA GLU A 909 -7.25 12.05 -17.79
C GLU A 909 -7.41 11.41 -19.17
N PHE A 910 -8.61 10.89 -19.42
CA PHE A 910 -8.97 10.17 -20.65
C PHE A 910 -10.40 10.52 -21.07
N GLY A 911 -10.68 10.54 -22.38
CA GLY A 911 -12.01 10.85 -22.94
C GLY A 911 -12.13 12.26 -23.54
N ARG A 912 -13.26 12.51 -24.22
CA ARG A 912 -13.44 13.66 -25.16
C ARG A 912 -13.38 15.05 -24.53
N GLU A 913 -13.56 15.15 -23.23
CA GLU A 913 -13.66 16.41 -22.48
C GLU A 913 -12.45 16.66 -21.55
N ALA A 914 -11.34 15.94 -21.77
CA ALA A 914 -10.12 16.04 -20.94
C ALA A 914 -9.67 17.49 -20.69
N SER A 915 -9.15 17.76 -19.48
CA SER A 915 -8.84 19.09 -18.96
C SER A 915 -7.97 19.92 -19.90
N SER A 916 -6.95 19.32 -20.51
CA SER A 916 -6.10 19.98 -21.50
C SER A 916 -6.84 20.42 -22.76
N VAL A 917 -7.83 19.66 -23.24
CA VAL A 917 -8.66 20.05 -24.40
C VAL A 917 -9.61 21.19 -24.04
N ARG A 918 -10.12 21.24 -22.80
CA ARG A 918 -10.90 22.41 -22.34
C ARG A 918 -10.04 23.67 -22.23
N ILE A 919 -8.83 23.55 -21.68
CA ILE A 919 -7.84 24.65 -21.64
C ILE A 919 -7.45 25.10 -23.06
N ILE A 920 -7.21 24.17 -24.00
CA ILE A 920 -6.95 24.47 -25.41
C ILE A 920 -8.16 25.11 -26.11
N ARG A 921 -9.41 24.72 -25.79
CA ARG A 921 -10.63 25.43 -26.24
C ARG A 921 -10.65 26.86 -25.70
N ALA A 922 -10.34 27.08 -24.41
CA ALA A 922 -10.32 28.40 -23.79
C ALA A 922 -9.30 29.35 -24.44
N ILE A 923 -8.07 28.86 -24.63
CA ILE A 923 -6.99 29.57 -25.34
C ILE A 923 -7.37 29.82 -26.80
N GLY A 924 -7.95 28.82 -27.48
CA GLY A 924 -8.44 28.93 -28.85
C GLY A 924 -9.43 30.09 -29.01
N ARG A 925 -10.46 30.17 -28.15
CA ARG A 925 -11.46 31.26 -28.17
C ARG A 925 -10.82 32.65 -28.12
N GLU A 926 -9.81 32.84 -27.27
CA GLU A 926 -9.05 34.08 -27.15
C GLU A 926 -8.15 34.40 -28.37
N LEU A 927 -7.73 33.38 -29.13
CA LEU A 927 -7.03 33.52 -30.42
C LEU A 927 -7.98 33.67 -31.62
N GLY A 928 -9.30 33.63 -31.41
CA GLY A 928 -10.31 33.61 -32.47
C GLY A 928 -10.43 32.27 -33.21
N LEU A 929 -10.06 31.16 -32.55
CA LEU A 929 -10.03 29.80 -33.09
C LEU A 929 -10.93 28.84 -32.30
N GLU A 930 -11.40 27.78 -32.97
CA GLU A 930 -12.14 26.68 -32.34
C GLU A 930 -11.51 25.33 -32.74
N PRO A 931 -11.02 24.50 -31.79
CA PRO A 931 -10.43 23.19 -32.14
C PRO A 931 -11.49 22.21 -32.66
N VAL A 932 -11.21 21.56 -33.79
CA VAL A 932 -12.08 20.52 -34.36
C VAL A 932 -11.94 19.25 -33.53
N LEU A 933 -13.05 18.79 -32.94
CA LEU A 933 -13.08 17.60 -32.09
C LEU A 933 -13.09 16.31 -32.92
N GLY A 934 -12.66 15.21 -32.30
CA GLY A 934 -12.72 13.88 -32.92
C GLY A 934 -14.17 13.37 -33.07
N ALA A 935 -14.41 12.58 -34.12
CA ALA A 935 -15.70 11.95 -34.42
C ALA A 935 -16.09 10.90 -33.38
#